data_AF-A0A2E4YTS4-F1
#
_entry.id   AF-A0A2E4YTS4-F1
#
_cell.length_a   1.000
_cell.length_b   1.000
_cell.length_c   1.000
_cell.angle_alpha   90.00
_cell.angle_beta   90.00
_cell.angle_gamma   90.00
#
_symmetry.space_group_name_H-M   'P 1'
#
loop_
_entity.id
_entity.type
_entity.pdbx_description
1 polymer ?
#
loop_
_entity_poly.entity_id
_entity_poly.type
_entity_poly.pdbx_seq_one_letter_code
_entity_poly.pdbx_strand_id
1 'polypeptide(L)'
;MDKNTLTGILLIGVIFIAFMFVNQKEQEAINKANQAQQAEEIQADGNPSIATETISDSSVNVDVSNSTSVQLQSSKENSDSLINGLSLDELARRKQKFGIFYPSIEGERQYSFLENDKVKIKFSNVGGRIVEVSLIEKDENGNYIYKTHNDFINTINNPIQLFEEQTSNQELSFNIKDKYGDYIPVSTKNLFFENVLQNDSTLVFKLKTEDANKALMFRYFLSSNSYHVNYSIDYSTVEDEVDMGSSKLDWSMRGLSTEKLADDERMTCSVMFRYDGETRDYISERTDGKEQIDGNLDWVAFKYKFFSSILITDGGKYEGEVSQTQLPEDDEYTIVYNSSLYIPYPESGKTDLKFFFGPNESEVLSSYDLAMDQIINLGWGIFRWTNNLLIEPIFNLIKRSGLSFGLVILLVTLIVKLIILPLTYKNYKSSAKMRVLKPEIEKINKKYEGKTDKDIMMKKQQETMGLYRKTGVNPMSGCIPMLVQMPILLAVFRFIPSSIDLRHQGFLWAEDLSSYDAIVSWSAEIPLLSSFYGNHVSLFTLLMAVSTLFYTLLNSNQMAPSQPGMPNMKVIMYIFPFMMLFFFNTYSSGLSYYYLCGNLMNLGIMWAIKKYMIDEDKIRLQIEENKKKPKKKSKFQQRMEEMAKKQQKRR
;
A
#
# COMPACT_ATOMS: atom_id res chain seq x y z
N MET A 1 23.01 7.67 7.77
CA MET A 1 22.97 6.35 7.10
C MET A 1 23.69 5.38 8.02
N ASP A 2 23.00 4.35 8.49
CA ASP A 2 23.49 3.54 9.60
C ASP A 2 24.42 2.41 9.12
N LYS A 3 25.22 1.86 10.05
CA LYS A 3 26.05 0.66 9.84
C LYS A 3 25.19 -0.51 9.38
N ASN A 4 23.99 -0.65 9.94
CA ASN A 4 23.01 -1.70 9.58
C ASN A 4 22.46 -1.50 8.15
N THR A 5 22.32 -0.25 7.69
CA THR A 5 21.98 0.03 6.29
C THR A 5 23.11 -0.35 5.33
N LEU A 6 24.36 -0.06 5.72
CA LEU A 6 25.55 -0.39 4.92
C LEU A 6 25.78 -1.91 4.82
N THR A 7 25.64 -2.65 5.93
CA THR A 7 25.71 -4.11 5.91
C THR A 7 24.55 -4.72 5.12
N GLY A 8 23.32 -4.22 5.28
CA GLY A 8 22.17 -4.67 4.49
C GLY A 8 22.38 -4.55 2.97
N ILE A 9 22.85 -3.39 2.49
CA ILE A 9 23.17 -3.18 1.06
C ILE A 9 24.29 -4.14 0.58
N LEU A 10 25.31 -4.37 1.41
CA LEU A 10 26.42 -5.27 1.09
C LEU A 10 25.94 -6.74 1.05
N LEU A 11 25.09 -7.14 1.98
CA LEU A 11 24.54 -8.50 2.10
C LEU A 11 23.55 -8.80 0.96
N ILE A 12 22.70 -7.84 0.58
CA ILE A 12 21.89 -7.90 -0.65
C ILE A 12 22.80 -8.04 -1.89
N GLY A 13 23.89 -7.28 -1.97
CA GLY A 13 24.86 -7.41 -3.06
C GLY A 13 25.52 -8.80 -3.13
N VAL A 14 25.84 -9.40 -1.99
CA VAL A 14 26.36 -10.78 -1.89
C VAL A 14 25.31 -11.80 -2.29
N ILE A 15 24.06 -11.67 -1.83
CA ILE A 15 22.93 -12.53 -2.23
C ILE A 15 22.70 -12.45 -3.74
N PHE A 16 22.72 -11.25 -4.33
CA PHE A 16 22.50 -11.08 -5.78
C PHE A 16 23.63 -11.73 -6.61
N ILE A 17 24.87 -11.66 -6.14
CA ILE A 17 26.02 -12.35 -6.74
C ILE A 17 25.90 -13.87 -6.56
N ALA A 18 25.49 -14.35 -5.39
CA ALA A 18 25.29 -15.77 -5.12
C ALA A 18 24.15 -16.36 -5.97
N PHE A 19 23.01 -15.67 -6.06
CA PHE A 19 21.88 -16.04 -6.90
C PHE A 19 22.25 -16.09 -8.38
N MET A 20 23.05 -15.14 -8.87
CA MET A 20 23.62 -15.17 -10.23
C MET A 20 24.55 -16.39 -10.44
N PHE A 21 25.32 -16.79 -9.42
CA PHE A 21 26.19 -17.98 -9.47
C PHE A 21 25.43 -19.30 -9.40
N VAL A 22 24.33 -19.36 -8.64
CA VAL A 22 23.44 -20.53 -8.55
C VAL A 22 22.68 -20.73 -9.86
N ASN A 23 22.05 -19.68 -10.40
CA ASN A 23 21.39 -19.73 -11.71
C ASN A 23 22.35 -20.16 -12.84
N GLN A 24 23.63 -19.74 -12.80
CA GLN A 24 24.63 -20.23 -13.76
C GLN A 24 24.88 -21.74 -13.64
N LYS A 25 24.98 -22.29 -12.43
CA LYS A 25 25.13 -23.73 -12.22
C LYS A 25 23.88 -24.52 -12.62
N GLU A 26 22.71 -23.99 -12.31
CA GLU A 26 21.42 -24.63 -12.61
C GLU A 26 21.18 -24.70 -14.13
N GLN A 27 21.44 -23.60 -14.85
CA GLN A 27 21.49 -23.64 -16.31
C GLN A 27 22.58 -24.60 -16.81
N GLU A 28 23.76 -24.67 -16.20
CA GLU A 28 24.79 -25.64 -16.62
C GLU A 28 24.38 -27.10 -16.39
N ALA A 29 23.55 -27.40 -15.37
CA ALA A 29 22.96 -28.71 -15.14
C ALA A 29 21.85 -29.04 -16.15
N ILE A 30 20.89 -28.15 -16.37
CA ILE A 30 19.81 -28.31 -17.37
C ILE A 30 20.42 -28.52 -18.77
N ASN A 31 21.44 -27.74 -19.12
CA ASN A 31 22.15 -27.92 -20.39
C ASN A 31 22.83 -29.30 -20.53
N LYS A 32 23.26 -29.93 -19.43
CA LYS A 32 23.84 -31.29 -19.48
C LYS A 32 22.76 -32.36 -19.61
N ALA A 33 21.61 -32.20 -18.94
CA ALA A 33 20.46 -33.07 -19.12
C ALA A 33 19.99 -33.08 -20.58
N ASN A 34 19.80 -31.91 -21.17
CA ASN A 34 19.39 -31.77 -22.57
C ASN A 34 20.44 -32.36 -23.55
N GLN A 35 21.73 -32.30 -23.23
CA GLN A 35 22.80 -32.92 -24.03
C GLN A 35 22.88 -34.44 -23.86
N ALA A 36 22.46 -34.99 -22.72
CA ALA A 36 22.32 -36.44 -22.54
C ALA A 36 21.11 -36.96 -23.33
N GLN A 37 19.95 -36.31 -23.19
CA GLN A 37 18.72 -36.67 -23.92
C GLN A 37 18.93 -36.65 -25.44
N GLN A 38 19.58 -35.62 -26.00
CA GLN A 38 19.91 -35.57 -27.42
C GLN A 38 20.95 -36.62 -27.87
N ALA A 39 21.73 -37.20 -26.95
CA ALA A 39 22.62 -38.32 -27.26
C ALA A 39 21.90 -39.68 -27.20
N GLU A 40 20.87 -39.79 -26.34
CA GLU A 40 20.01 -40.97 -26.21
C GLU A 40 19.00 -41.07 -27.37
N GLU A 41 18.38 -39.97 -27.79
CA GLU A 41 17.48 -39.92 -28.97
C GLU A 41 18.18 -40.41 -30.25
N ILE A 42 19.48 -40.12 -30.42
CA ILE A 42 20.27 -40.55 -31.59
C ILE A 42 20.58 -42.07 -31.57
N GLN A 43 20.36 -42.77 -30.46
CA GLN A 43 20.54 -44.23 -30.35
C GLN A 43 19.21 -45.01 -30.31
N ALA A 44 18.06 -44.33 -30.27
CA ALA A 44 16.75 -44.94 -30.02
C ALA A 44 15.90 -45.23 -31.27
N ASP A 45 16.28 -44.75 -32.46
CA ASP A 45 15.51 -44.94 -33.71
C ASP A 45 15.72 -46.35 -34.32
N GLY A 46 15.30 -47.37 -33.57
CA GLY A 46 15.65 -48.77 -33.81
C GLY A 46 14.63 -49.79 -33.28
N ASN A 47 13.54 -49.98 -34.02
CA ASN A 47 12.54 -51.07 -33.93
C ASN A 47 11.41 -50.91 -32.86
N PRO A 48 10.11 -51.12 -33.17
CA PRO A 48 8.99 -50.80 -32.26
C PRO A 48 8.21 -52.00 -31.66
N SER A 49 7.63 -51.85 -30.45
CA SER A 49 6.62 -52.80 -29.90
C SER A 49 5.75 -52.29 -28.72
N ILE A 50 4.46 -52.02 -29.02
CA ILE A 50 3.22 -52.57 -28.37
C ILE A 50 3.01 -52.56 -26.82
N ALA A 51 1.81 -52.07 -26.42
CA ALA A 51 1.00 -52.27 -25.18
C ALA A 51 1.43 -51.60 -23.84
N THR A 52 0.57 -50.83 -23.12
CA THR A 52 -0.59 -51.16 -22.22
C THR A 52 -0.16 -51.90 -20.93
N GLU A 53 -0.58 -51.61 -19.69
CA GLU A 53 -1.72 -50.87 -19.07
C GLU A 53 -1.22 -49.88 -17.95
N THR A 54 -1.92 -49.40 -16.89
CA THR A 54 -3.28 -49.52 -16.29
C THR A 54 -3.62 -48.24 -15.46
N ILE A 55 -4.89 -48.02 -15.06
CA ILE A 55 -5.32 -47.03 -14.02
C ILE A 55 -6.30 -47.70 -13.03
N SER A 56 -6.31 -47.26 -11.76
CA SER A 56 -7.06 -47.86 -10.64
C SER A 56 -8.41 -47.20 -10.32
N ASP A 57 -9.42 -48.01 -9.99
CA ASP A 57 -10.68 -47.59 -9.34
C ASP A 57 -10.49 -47.09 -7.90
N SER A 58 -11.33 -46.14 -7.47
CA SER A 58 -12.31 -46.35 -6.37
C SER A 58 -13.07 -45.06 -6.04
N SER A 59 -14.34 -45.18 -5.66
CA SER A 59 -15.24 -44.06 -5.34
C SER A 59 -16.00 -44.29 -4.03
N VAL A 60 -16.44 -43.19 -3.40
CA VAL A 60 -17.54 -43.19 -2.43
C VAL A 60 -18.39 -41.94 -2.68
N ASN A 61 -19.71 -42.11 -2.69
CA ASN A 61 -20.70 -41.05 -2.85
C ASN A 61 -21.68 -41.14 -1.66
N VAL A 62 -22.18 -40.01 -1.15
CA VAL A 62 -23.32 -39.97 -0.21
C VAL A 62 -24.23 -38.83 -0.65
N ASP A 63 -25.52 -39.14 -0.79
CA ASP A 63 -26.49 -38.29 -1.49
C ASP A 63 -27.42 -37.53 -0.53
N VAL A 64 -28.09 -36.50 -1.06
CA VAL A 64 -28.96 -35.59 -0.31
C VAL A 64 -30.44 -35.84 -0.66
N SER A 65 -31.36 -35.61 0.27
CA SER A 65 -32.80 -35.51 -0.05
C SER A 65 -33.55 -34.55 0.88
N ASN A 66 -34.43 -33.74 0.27
CA ASN A 66 -35.18 -32.67 0.91
C ASN A 66 -36.51 -33.15 1.52
N SER A 67 -37.06 -32.37 2.45
CA SER A 67 -38.50 -32.08 2.44
C SER A 67 -38.80 -30.70 3.04
N THR A 68 -39.88 -30.07 2.58
CA THR A 68 -40.20 -28.65 2.83
C THR A 68 -41.54 -28.51 3.53
N SER A 69 -41.68 -27.52 4.41
CA SER A 69 -42.99 -26.90 4.69
C SER A 69 -42.82 -25.41 5.00
N VAL A 70 -43.88 -24.62 4.76
CA VAL A 70 -43.89 -23.16 4.84
C VAL A 70 -45.12 -22.71 5.61
N GLN A 71 -44.98 -21.71 6.47
CA GLN A 71 -46.12 -20.89 6.90
C GLN A 71 -45.69 -19.43 7.12
N LEU A 72 -46.58 -18.51 6.73
CA LEU A 72 -46.44 -17.06 6.82
C LEU A 72 -47.46 -16.54 7.84
N GLN A 73 -47.11 -15.57 8.69
CA GLN A 73 -48.08 -14.55 9.11
C GLN A 73 -47.44 -13.25 9.64
N SER A 74 -47.77 -12.16 8.93
CA SER A 74 -47.99 -10.76 9.38
C SER A 74 -47.22 -10.18 10.56
N SER A 75 -46.55 -9.05 10.29
CA SER A 75 -46.00 -8.10 11.27
C SER A 75 -47.05 -7.19 11.93
N LYS A 76 -46.71 -6.63 13.11
CA LYS A 76 -47.15 -5.30 13.57
C LYS A 76 -46.21 -4.70 14.62
N GLU A 77 -46.39 -3.41 14.89
CA GLU A 77 -45.35 -2.48 15.39
C GLU A 77 -45.27 -2.33 16.92
N ASN A 78 -44.09 -1.86 17.37
CA ASN A 78 -43.84 -0.93 18.50
C ASN A 78 -44.43 -1.22 19.89
N SER A 79 -43.64 -1.85 20.77
CA SER A 79 -43.55 -1.50 22.20
C SER A 79 -42.37 -2.19 22.92
N ASP A 80 -41.16 -1.64 22.82
CA ASP A 80 -39.99 -2.11 23.59
C ASP A 80 -40.07 -1.68 25.07
N SER A 81 -40.93 -2.36 25.85
CA SER A 81 -41.00 -2.25 27.31
C SER A 81 -40.82 -3.63 27.95
N LEU A 82 -39.60 -3.94 28.42
CA LEU A 82 -39.22 -5.31 28.80
C LEU A 82 -39.64 -5.76 30.22
N ILE A 83 -40.38 -4.96 31.00
CA ILE A 83 -41.01 -5.37 32.27
C ILE A 83 -42.53 -5.12 32.30
N ASN A 84 -43.25 -5.70 31.34
CA ASN A 84 -44.69 -5.93 31.47
C ASN A 84 -44.97 -7.45 31.42
N GLY A 85 -44.67 -8.15 32.52
CA GLY A 85 -45.01 -9.58 32.69
C GLY A 85 -43.89 -10.53 33.14
N LEU A 86 -42.69 -10.03 33.48
CA LEU A 86 -41.57 -10.89 33.89
C LEU A 86 -41.86 -11.68 35.17
N SER A 87 -41.36 -12.93 35.20
CA SER A 87 -41.39 -13.75 36.42
C SER A 87 -40.29 -13.33 37.41
N LEU A 88 -40.49 -13.64 38.70
CA LEU A 88 -39.50 -13.40 39.75
C LEU A 88 -38.15 -14.10 39.47
N ASP A 89 -38.19 -15.31 38.91
CA ASP A 89 -36.99 -16.06 38.51
C ASP A 89 -36.24 -15.38 37.36
N GLU A 90 -36.96 -14.71 36.45
CA GLU A 90 -36.34 -14.00 35.31
C GLU A 90 -35.70 -12.68 35.76
N LEU A 91 -36.34 -11.95 36.67
CA LEU A 91 -35.74 -10.80 37.36
C LEU A 91 -34.47 -11.21 38.13
N ALA A 92 -34.51 -12.35 38.83
CA ALA A 92 -33.35 -12.88 39.54
C ALA A 92 -32.20 -13.25 38.57
N ARG A 93 -32.50 -13.91 37.44
CA ARG A 93 -31.52 -14.23 36.39
C ARG A 93 -30.91 -12.99 35.74
N ARG A 94 -31.71 -11.95 35.47
CA ARG A 94 -31.20 -10.67 34.93
C ARG A 94 -30.29 -9.96 35.95
N LYS A 95 -30.68 -9.92 37.23
CA LYS A 95 -29.81 -9.41 38.32
C LYS A 95 -28.50 -10.19 38.41
N GLN A 96 -28.54 -11.52 38.37
CA GLN A 96 -27.31 -12.34 38.38
C GLN A 96 -26.43 -12.11 37.15
N LYS A 97 -27.01 -11.83 35.97
CA LYS A 97 -26.22 -11.60 34.74
C LYS A 97 -25.51 -10.23 34.70
N PHE A 98 -26.14 -9.18 35.26
CA PHE A 98 -25.63 -7.80 35.16
C PHE A 98 -25.12 -7.22 36.49
N GLY A 99 -25.26 -7.98 37.59
CA GLY A 99 -24.78 -7.65 38.93
C GLY A 99 -25.15 -6.22 39.35
N ILE A 100 -24.15 -5.47 39.82
CA ILE A 100 -24.33 -4.07 40.28
C ILE A 100 -24.94 -3.16 39.20
N PHE A 101 -24.72 -3.44 37.90
CA PHE A 101 -25.19 -2.63 36.78
C PHE A 101 -26.59 -3.00 36.28
N TYR A 102 -27.30 -3.90 36.99
CA TYR A 102 -28.69 -4.26 36.69
C TYR A 102 -29.64 -3.05 36.46
N PRO A 103 -29.55 -1.91 37.18
CA PRO A 103 -30.41 -0.74 36.91
C PRO A 103 -30.19 -0.09 35.53
N SER A 104 -29.14 -0.45 34.81
CA SER A 104 -28.78 0.08 33.48
C SER A 104 -29.20 -0.84 32.32
N ILE A 105 -29.99 -1.90 32.55
CA ILE A 105 -30.44 -2.79 31.45
C ILE A 105 -31.61 -2.22 30.63
N GLU A 106 -32.23 -1.15 31.11
CA GLU A 106 -33.45 -0.57 30.54
C GLU A 106 -33.39 0.97 30.52
N GLY A 107 -33.98 1.54 29.48
CA GLY A 107 -34.01 2.97 29.21
C GLY A 107 -34.52 3.21 27.78
N GLU A 108 -34.58 4.46 27.37
CA GLU A 108 -34.86 4.84 25.98
C GLU A 108 -33.55 5.07 25.22
N ARG A 109 -33.48 4.68 23.94
CA ARG A 109 -32.32 5.01 23.09
C ARG A 109 -32.35 6.50 22.77
N GLN A 110 -31.30 7.20 23.15
CA GLN A 110 -31.11 8.63 22.94
C GLN A 110 -29.75 8.89 22.30
N TYR A 111 -29.73 9.84 21.37
CA TYR A 111 -28.50 10.28 20.70
C TYR A 111 -28.01 11.60 21.30
N SER A 112 -26.70 11.78 21.31
CA SER A 112 -26.03 13.02 21.71
C SER A 112 -24.93 13.33 20.69
N PHE A 113 -24.53 14.60 20.59
CA PHE A 113 -23.62 15.07 19.55
C PHE A 113 -22.53 15.96 20.18
N LEU A 114 -21.32 15.85 19.66
CA LEU A 114 -20.24 16.84 19.80
C LEU A 114 -19.79 17.26 18.39
N GLU A 115 -19.49 18.54 18.21
CA GLU A 115 -19.19 19.13 16.91
C GLU A 115 -18.14 20.24 17.08
N ASN A 116 -17.14 20.28 16.21
CA ASN A 116 -16.17 21.36 16.12
C ASN A 116 -15.98 21.79 14.65
N ASP A 117 -15.00 22.62 14.34
CA ASP A 117 -14.75 23.13 12.98
C ASP A 117 -14.35 22.03 11.95
N LYS A 118 -14.13 20.78 12.38
CA LYS A 118 -13.54 19.68 11.60
C LYS A 118 -14.32 18.37 11.62
N VAL A 119 -14.87 17.98 12.76
CA VAL A 119 -15.55 16.70 12.95
C VAL A 119 -16.87 16.86 13.67
N LYS A 120 -17.86 16.06 13.25
CA LYS A 120 -19.14 15.87 13.90
C LYS A 120 -19.22 14.42 14.37
N ILE A 121 -19.45 14.22 15.66
CA ILE A 121 -19.46 12.91 16.31
C ILE A 121 -20.83 12.70 16.95
N LYS A 122 -21.50 11.61 16.56
CA LYS A 122 -22.77 11.16 17.13
C LYS A 122 -22.51 9.99 18.08
N PHE A 123 -23.12 10.07 19.25
CA PHE A 123 -23.02 9.10 20.32
C PHE A 123 -24.40 8.50 20.61
N SER A 124 -24.43 7.22 20.99
CA SER A 124 -25.62 6.57 21.53
C SER A 124 -25.45 6.34 23.03
N ASN A 125 -26.51 6.61 23.80
CA ASN A 125 -26.53 6.27 25.22
C ASN A 125 -26.54 4.74 25.46
N VAL A 126 -26.91 3.94 24.45
CA VAL A 126 -26.78 2.48 24.48
C VAL A 126 -25.32 2.11 24.20
N GLY A 127 -24.64 1.54 25.18
CA GLY A 127 -23.19 1.31 25.18
C GLY A 127 -22.35 2.53 25.54
N GLY A 128 -22.94 3.72 25.68
CA GLY A 128 -22.20 4.96 25.93
C GLY A 128 -21.16 5.24 24.84
N ARG A 129 -21.49 4.90 23.58
CA ARG A 129 -20.52 4.67 22.50
C ARG A 129 -20.64 5.67 21.36
N ILE A 130 -19.56 5.83 20.60
CA ILE A 130 -19.59 6.47 19.29
C ILE A 130 -20.33 5.54 18.30
N VAL A 131 -21.18 6.13 17.47
CA VAL A 131 -21.94 5.38 16.45
C VAL A 131 -21.73 5.89 15.02
N GLU A 132 -21.31 7.13 14.83
CA GLU A 132 -21.19 7.77 13.51
C GLU A 132 -20.27 8.99 13.62
N VAL A 133 -19.38 9.15 12.64
CA VAL A 133 -18.44 10.28 12.54
C VAL A 133 -18.36 10.78 11.10
N SER A 134 -18.49 12.09 10.94
CA SER A 134 -18.36 12.78 9.66
C SER A 134 -17.36 13.94 9.74
N LEU A 135 -16.56 14.14 8.68
CA LEU A 135 -15.64 15.26 8.58
C LEU A 135 -16.37 16.46 7.95
N ILE A 136 -16.48 17.54 8.71
CA ILE A 136 -17.31 18.72 8.42
C ILE A 136 -16.49 20.00 8.18
N GLU A 137 -15.17 19.87 8.03
CA GLU A 137 -14.26 20.98 7.68
C GLU A 137 -14.65 21.61 6.33
N LYS A 138 -14.53 22.94 6.23
CA LYS A 138 -15.04 23.73 5.09
C LYS A 138 -13.97 24.59 4.43
N ASP A 139 -14.11 24.78 3.12
CA ASP A 139 -13.32 25.73 2.34
C ASP A 139 -13.73 27.19 2.62
N GLU A 140 -12.99 28.15 2.04
CA GLU A 140 -13.27 29.59 2.15
C GLU A 140 -14.66 29.98 1.57
N ASN A 141 -15.31 29.10 0.82
CA ASN A 141 -16.63 29.30 0.21
C ASN A 141 -17.77 28.64 1.03
N GLY A 142 -17.46 27.90 2.10
CA GLY A 142 -18.44 27.17 2.93
C GLY A 142 -18.82 25.76 2.44
N ASN A 143 -18.16 25.23 1.41
CA ASN A 143 -18.30 23.85 0.96
C ASN A 143 -17.51 22.91 1.88
N TYR A 144 -17.99 21.69 2.09
CA TYR A 144 -17.18 20.66 2.79
C TYR A 144 -15.96 20.28 1.95
N ILE A 145 -14.78 20.26 2.56
CA ILE A 145 -13.51 19.89 1.90
C ILE A 145 -13.55 18.41 1.50
N TYR A 146 -13.97 17.55 2.43
CA TYR A 146 -14.02 16.11 2.25
C TYR A 146 -15.46 15.64 1.96
N LYS A 147 -15.65 14.98 0.83
CA LYS A 147 -16.94 14.43 0.32
C LYS A 147 -16.74 13.01 -0.23
N THR A 148 -17.80 12.25 -0.49
CA THR A 148 -17.65 11.01 -1.31
C THR A 148 -17.37 11.36 -2.78
N HIS A 149 -16.84 10.41 -3.56
CA HIS A 149 -16.68 10.60 -5.01
C HIS A 149 -18.01 10.88 -5.71
N ASN A 150 -19.08 10.20 -5.28
CA ASN A 150 -20.43 10.38 -5.82
C ASN A 150 -21.00 11.77 -5.51
N ASP A 151 -20.81 12.29 -4.29
CA ASP A 151 -21.20 13.66 -3.96
C ASP A 151 -20.43 14.69 -4.79
N PHE A 152 -19.12 14.47 -4.98
CA PHE A 152 -18.25 15.36 -5.76
C PHE A 152 -18.70 15.46 -7.22
N ILE A 153 -18.85 14.33 -7.92
CA ILE A 153 -19.29 14.31 -9.34
C ILE A 153 -20.70 14.92 -9.50
N ASN A 154 -21.62 14.63 -8.57
CA ASN A 154 -22.98 15.20 -8.61
C ASN A 154 -23.08 16.64 -8.08
N THR A 155 -21.95 17.28 -7.72
CA THR A 155 -21.89 18.65 -7.15
C THR A 155 -22.73 18.81 -5.87
N ILE A 156 -22.88 17.74 -5.09
CA ILE A 156 -23.59 17.73 -3.81
C ILE A 156 -22.64 18.27 -2.71
N ASN A 157 -23.20 18.87 -1.66
CA ASN A 157 -22.44 19.41 -0.52
C ASN A 157 -22.76 18.67 0.78
N ASN A 158 -22.61 17.34 0.76
CA ASN A 158 -22.60 16.51 1.97
C ASN A 158 -21.16 16.42 2.54
N PRO A 159 -21.00 16.35 3.87
CA PRO A 159 -19.72 15.98 4.47
C PRO A 159 -19.45 14.48 4.26
N ILE A 160 -18.18 14.09 4.14
CA ILE A 160 -17.83 12.66 4.14
C ILE A 160 -18.12 12.03 5.51
N GLN A 161 -18.67 10.83 5.49
CA GLN A 161 -18.88 9.99 6.66
C GLN A 161 -17.84 8.86 6.65
N LEU A 162 -17.20 8.58 7.79
CA LEU A 162 -16.16 7.55 7.88
C LEU A 162 -16.73 6.19 8.31
N PHE A 163 -17.69 6.18 9.24
CA PHE A 163 -18.41 4.98 9.65
C PHE A 163 -19.82 5.31 10.18
N GLU A 164 -20.60 4.25 10.40
CA GLU A 164 -22.04 4.34 10.66
C GLU A 164 -22.52 3.32 11.71
N GLU A 165 -23.74 3.50 12.22
CA GLU A 165 -24.23 2.83 13.43
C GLU A 165 -24.51 1.34 13.21
N GLN A 166 -24.84 0.93 11.97
CA GLN A 166 -25.23 -0.43 11.63
C GLN A 166 -24.03 -1.38 11.60
N THR A 167 -22.89 -0.91 11.08
CA THR A 167 -21.68 -1.72 10.88
C THR A 167 -20.55 -1.43 11.86
N SER A 168 -20.66 -0.40 12.72
CA SER A 168 -19.68 -0.13 13.79
C SER A 168 -20.08 -0.72 15.14
N ASN A 169 -19.09 -1.22 15.88
CA ASN A 169 -19.19 -1.62 17.27
C ASN A 169 -18.07 -0.94 18.09
N GLN A 170 -18.43 -0.42 19.26
CA GLN A 170 -17.48 -0.03 20.30
C GLN A 170 -18.10 -0.51 21.61
N GLU A 171 -17.44 -1.47 22.24
CA GLU A 171 -17.99 -2.27 23.34
C GLU A 171 -16.91 -2.48 24.39
N LEU A 172 -17.22 -2.15 25.65
CA LEU A 172 -16.34 -2.44 26.77
C LEU A 172 -16.91 -3.66 27.51
N SER A 173 -16.08 -4.70 27.66
CA SER A 173 -16.39 -5.88 28.46
C SER A 173 -15.44 -5.96 29.65
N PHE A 174 -15.95 -6.15 30.84
CA PHE A 174 -15.18 -6.28 32.08
C PHE A 174 -15.85 -7.31 32.99
N ASN A 175 -15.12 -7.94 33.90
CA ASN A 175 -15.77 -8.76 34.92
C ASN A 175 -16.20 -7.90 36.10
N ILE A 176 -17.27 -8.30 36.79
CA ILE A 176 -17.70 -7.72 38.07
C ILE A 176 -17.92 -8.83 39.09
N LYS A 177 -17.88 -8.49 40.38
CA LYS A 177 -18.22 -9.43 41.46
C LYS A 177 -19.73 -9.66 41.50
N ASP A 178 -20.16 -10.92 41.41
CA ASP A 178 -21.50 -11.33 41.84
C ASP A 178 -21.58 -11.32 43.37
N LYS A 179 -22.79 -11.43 43.91
CA LYS A 179 -23.12 -11.50 45.35
C LYS A 179 -22.35 -12.57 46.14
N TYR A 180 -21.77 -13.57 45.45
CA TYR A 180 -20.98 -14.65 46.04
C TYR A 180 -19.46 -14.36 46.06
N GLY A 181 -19.01 -13.29 45.42
CA GLY A 181 -17.59 -12.92 45.28
C GLY A 181 -16.91 -13.44 44.02
N ASP A 182 -17.58 -14.32 43.26
CA ASP A 182 -17.13 -14.79 41.94
C ASP A 182 -17.23 -13.70 40.88
N TYR A 183 -16.31 -13.70 39.92
CA TYR A 183 -16.28 -12.73 38.81
C TYR A 183 -17.14 -13.20 37.63
N ILE A 184 -18.04 -12.33 37.16
CA ILE A 184 -18.94 -12.55 36.01
C ILE A 184 -18.69 -11.50 34.90
N PRO A 185 -18.64 -11.90 33.62
CA PRO A 185 -18.39 -10.96 32.52
C PRO A 185 -19.64 -10.13 32.18
N VAL A 186 -19.48 -8.80 32.15
CA VAL A 186 -20.50 -7.84 31.74
C VAL A 186 -19.99 -7.02 30.55
N SER A 187 -20.84 -6.84 29.54
CA SER A 187 -20.58 -6.01 28.36
C SER A 187 -21.49 -4.78 28.38
N THR A 188 -20.94 -3.62 28.03
CA THR A 188 -21.71 -2.37 27.93
C THR A 188 -22.65 -2.31 26.73
N LYS A 189 -22.46 -3.17 25.71
CA LYS A 189 -23.09 -3.10 24.37
C LYS A 189 -24.60 -2.80 24.37
N ASN A 190 -25.32 -3.39 25.33
CA ASN A 190 -26.78 -3.31 25.47
C ASN A 190 -27.22 -2.64 26.78
N LEU A 191 -26.32 -1.92 27.47
CA LEU A 191 -26.63 -1.15 28.67
C LEU A 191 -26.90 0.30 28.32
N PHE A 192 -27.86 0.91 29.02
CA PHE A 192 -28.24 2.31 28.89
C PHE A 192 -27.47 3.16 29.90
N PHE A 193 -26.78 4.17 29.39
CA PHE A 193 -26.09 5.17 30.20
C PHE A 193 -26.95 6.43 30.31
N GLU A 194 -26.83 7.16 31.41
CA GLU A 194 -27.42 8.49 31.56
C GLU A 194 -26.45 9.57 31.08
N ASN A 195 -26.91 10.47 30.21
CA ASN A 195 -26.17 11.70 29.89
C ASN A 195 -26.28 12.64 31.11
N VAL A 196 -25.21 12.74 31.89
CA VAL A 196 -25.14 13.55 33.12
C VAL A 196 -24.43 14.90 32.91
N LEU A 197 -23.77 15.08 31.77
CA LEU A 197 -23.19 16.36 31.34
C LEU A 197 -23.07 16.36 29.82
N GLN A 198 -23.69 17.34 29.17
CA GLN A 198 -23.39 17.70 27.79
C GLN A 198 -23.14 19.21 27.71
N ASN A 199 -22.03 19.57 27.11
CA ASN A 199 -21.71 20.93 26.65
C ASN A 199 -21.02 20.82 25.28
N ASP A 200 -20.76 21.96 24.64
CA ASP A 200 -20.23 22.06 23.27
C ASP A 200 -18.97 21.22 22.99
N SER A 201 -18.17 20.92 24.02
CA SER A 201 -16.91 20.16 23.93
C SER A 201 -16.90 18.84 24.71
N THR A 202 -17.83 18.62 25.64
CA THR A 202 -17.75 17.53 26.62
C THR A 202 -19.09 16.78 26.73
N LEU A 203 -19.03 15.46 26.67
CA LEU A 203 -20.15 14.56 26.91
C LEU A 203 -19.77 13.53 27.99
N VAL A 204 -20.60 13.35 29.01
CA VAL A 204 -20.37 12.36 30.08
C VAL A 204 -21.58 11.44 30.21
N PHE A 205 -21.32 10.16 29.97
CA PHE A 205 -22.25 9.07 30.18
C PHE A 205 -21.97 8.39 31.54
N LYS A 206 -22.99 8.26 32.38
CA LYS A 206 -22.96 7.56 33.67
C LYS A 206 -23.67 6.21 33.54
N LEU A 207 -22.96 5.11 33.79
CA LEU A 207 -23.57 3.79 33.96
C LEU A 207 -24.04 3.65 35.42
N LYS A 208 -25.34 3.48 35.64
CA LYS A 208 -25.93 3.40 36.98
C LYS A 208 -25.69 2.03 37.63
N THR A 209 -25.39 2.03 38.92
CA THR A 209 -25.41 0.83 39.77
C THR A 209 -26.60 0.85 40.74
N GLU A 210 -26.77 -0.21 41.54
CA GLU A 210 -27.74 -0.23 42.65
C GLU A 210 -27.38 0.75 43.79
N ASP A 211 -26.13 1.18 43.91
CA ASP A 211 -25.69 2.25 44.83
C ASP A 211 -25.63 3.59 44.07
N ALA A 212 -26.35 4.60 44.55
CA ALA A 212 -26.36 5.94 43.95
C ALA A 212 -24.96 6.59 43.87
N ASN A 213 -24.04 6.19 44.76
CA ASN A 213 -22.67 6.69 44.86
C ASN A 213 -21.69 5.97 43.92
N LYS A 214 -22.00 4.74 43.46
CA LYS A 214 -21.13 3.96 42.58
C LYS A 214 -21.60 4.02 41.13
N ALA A 215 -20.71 4.34 40.21
CA ALA A 215 -20.94 4.37 38.77
C ALA A 215 -19.64 4.33 37.96
N LEU A 216 -19.67 3.59 36.85
CA LEU A 216 -18.67 3.72 35.80
C LEU A 216 -19.04 4.95 34.95
N MET A 217 -18.08 5.84 34.66
CA MET A 217 -18.34 7.02 33.83
C MET A 217 -17.45 7.00 32.57
N PHE A 218 -18.07 7.25 31.42
CA PHE A 218 -17.38 7.48 30.15
C PHE A 218 -17.44 8.97 29.83
N ARG A 219 -16.28 9.60 29.67
CA ARG A 219 -16.15 11.03 29.33
C ARG A 219 -15.52 11.16 27.94
N TYR A 220 -16.28 11.74 27.02
CA TYR A 220 -15.77 12.18 25.73
C TYR A 220 -15.48 13.68 25.77
N PHE A 221 -14.32 14.08 25.26
CA PHE A 221 -13.93 15.48 25.13
C PHE A 221 -13.36 15.77 23.74
N LEU A 222 -14.05 16.63 22.99
CA LEU A 222 -13.68 17.11 21.66
C LEU A 222 -13.11 18.52 21.80
N SER A 223 -11.85 18.70 21.40
CA SER A 223 -11.22 20.03 21.43
C SER A 223 -11.67 20.87 20.23
N SER A 224 -11.60 22.19 20.33
CA SER A 224 -11.70 23.08 19.15
C SER A 224 -10.59 22.71 18.14
N ASN A 225 -10.92 22.65 16.84
CA ASN A 225 -9.96 22.38 15.76
C ASN A 225 -9.17 21.03 15.87
N SER A 226 -9.72 20.00 16.54
CA SER A 226 -9.13 18.65 16.59
C SER A 226 -9.86 17.63 15.71
N TYR A 227 -9.10 16.68 15.15
CA TYR A 227 -9.62 15.46 14.54
C TYR A 227 -9.78 14.30 15.53
N HIS A 228 -9.35 14.50 16.79
CA HIS A 228 -9.46 13.49 17.84
C HIS A 228 -10.47 13.90 18.91
N VAL A 229 -11.14 12.90 19.46
CA VAL A 229 -11.91 12.96 20.72
C VAL A 229 -11.16 12.16 21.78
N ASN A 230 -10.91 12.76 22.94
CA ASN A 230 -10.40 12.03 24.10
C ASN A 230 -11.54 11.18 24.69
N TYR A 231 -11.26 9.94 25.05
CA TYR A 231 -12.18 8.98 25.65
C TYR A 231 -11.60 8.50 26.97
N SER A 232 -12.11 9.06 28.06
CA SER A 232 -11.67 8.76 29.43
C SER A 232 -12.67 7.83 30.11
N ILE A 233 -12.18 6.71 30.64
CA ILE A 233 -12.95 5.73 31.41
C ILE A 233 -12.61 5.91 32.89
N ASP A 234 -13.59 6.31 33.70
CA ASP A 234 -13.41 6.62 35.12
C ASP A 234 -14.02 5.51 35.99
N TYR A 235 -13.15 4.68 36.56
CA TYR A 235 -13.52 3.54 37.42
C TYR A 235 -13.60 3.92 38.91
N SER A 236 -13.26 5.16 39.29
CA SER A 236 -12.90 5.54 40.68
C SER A 236 -13.98 5.40 41.77
N THR A 237 -15.20 5.00 41.42
CA THR A 237 -16.27 4.68 42.38
C THR A 237 -16.73 3.21 42.32
N VAL A 238 -16.15 2.41 41.44
CA VAL A 238 -16.45 0.98 41.22
C VAL A 238 -15.20 0.10 41.36
N GLU A 239 -14.07 0.63 41.86
CA GLU A 239 -12.79 -0.08 42.03
C GLU A 239 -12.92 -1.37 42.86
N ASP A 240 -13.75 -1.37 43.91
CA ASP A 240 -14.01 -2.56 44.73
C ASP A 240 -14.84 -3.64 44.03
N GLU A 241 -15.53 -3.33 42.91
CA GLU A 241 -16.58 -4.18 42.33
C GLU A 241 -16.19 -4.80 40.98
N VAL A 242 -15.33 -4.11 40.22
CA VAL A 242 -14.89 -4.49 38.86
C VAL A 242 -13.54 -5.23 38.92
N ASP A 243 -13.34 -6.18 38.01
CA ASP A 243 -12.07 -6.87 37.81
C ASP A 243 -11.07 -5.96 37.09
N MET A 244 -10.15 -5.40 37.88
CA MET A 244 -9.08 -4.53 37.40
C MET A 244 -7.89 -5.29 36.79
N GLY A 245 -8.08 -6.56 36.41
CA GLY A 245 -7.12 -7.32 35.61
C GLY A 245 -7.44 -7.41 34.11
N SER A 246 -8.70 -7.20 33.67
CA SER A 246 -9.16 -7.76 32.40
C SER A 246 -10.19 -6.94 31.59
N SER A 247 -10.20 -5.61 31.68
CA SER A 247 -11.12 -4.79 30.88
C SER A 247 -10.76 -4.85 29.39
N LYS A 248 -11.68 -5.33 28.55
CA LYS A 248 -11.53 -5.55 27.10
C LYS A 248 -12.34 -4.55 26.29
N LEU A 249 -11.70 -3.83 25.38
CA LEU A 249 -12.30 -2.96 24.38
C LEU A 249 -12.40 -3.70 23.05
N ASP A 250 -13.63 -3.96 22.61
CA ASP A 250 -13.95 -4.48 21.28
C ASP A 250 -14.41 -3.33 20.38
N TRP A 251 -13.54 -2.93 19.47
CA TRP A 251 -13.79 -1.90 18.48
C TRP A 251 -13.74 -2.50 17.07
N SER A 252 -14.79 -2.35 16.29
CA SER A 252 -14.85 -2.81 14.90
C SER A 252 -15.73 -1.92 14.04
N MET A 253 -15.49 -1.95 12.74
CA MET A 253 -16.33 -1.29 11.73
C MET A 253 -16.14 -1.94 10.36
N ARG A 254 -17.09 -1.73 9.44
CA ARG A 254 -16.80 -1.84 8.01
C ARG A 254 -16.36 -0.47 7.50
N GLY A 255 -15.29 -0.43 6.71
CA GLY A 255 -14.88 0.81 6.06
C GLY A 255 -15.81 1.13 4.90
N LEU A 256 -16.56 2.22 5.00
CA LEU A 256 -17.36 2.74 3.88
C LEU A 256 -16.49 2.95 2.64
N SER A 257 -17.04 2.62 1.47
CA SER A 257 -16.49 2.95 0.15
C SER A 257 -16.70 4.44 -0.11
N THR A 258 -15.60 5.20 -0.24
CA THR A 258 -15.64 6.67 -0.36
C THR A 258 -15.12 7.18 -1.70
N GLU A 259 -14.43 6.31 -2.44
CA GLU A 259 -13.70 6.58 -3.68
C GLU A 259 -14.43 6.09 -4.94
N LYS A 260 -13.81 6.29 -6.12
CA LYS A 260 -14.39 5.95 -7.43
C LYS A 260 -14.59 4.44 -7.68
N LEU A 261 -13.84 3.58 -7.00
CA LEU A 261 -13.95 2.12 -7.04
C LEU A 261 -13.60 1.53 -5.67
N ALA A 262 -14.50 0.73 -5.11
CA ALA A 262 -14.24 -0.02 -3.87
C ALA A 262 -13.01 -0.92 -4.02
N ASP A 263 -12.83 -1.57 -5.19
CA ASP A 263 -11.65 -2.36 -5.55
C ASP A 263 -10.31 -1.64 -5.34
N ASP A 264 -10.18 -0.39 -5.82
CA ASP A 264 -8.95 0.40 -5.71
C ASP A 264 -8.72 0.88 -4.27
N GLU A 265 -9.81 1.24 -3.56
CA GLU A 265 -9.75 1.61 -2.14
C GLU A 265 -9.30 0.42 -1.28
N ARG A 266 -9.96 -0.75 -1.43
CA ARG A 266 -9.63 -2.04 -0.77
C ARG A 266 -8.15 -2.39 -0.91
N MET A 267 -7.57 -2.23 -2.10
CA MET A 267 -6.14 -2.51 -2.36
C MET A 267 -5.15 -1.64 -1.56
N THR A 268 -5.64 -0.64 -0.81
CA THR A 268 -4.86 0.20 0.10
C THR A 268 -5.33 0.17 1.55
N CYS A 269 -6.48 -0.44 1.84
CA CYS A 269 -7.05 -0.54 3.18
C CYS A 269 -6.30 -1.57 4.04
N SER A 270 -6.14 -1.31 5.33
CA SER A 270 -5.39 -2.20 6.24
C SER A 270 -5.60 -1.84 7.72
N VAL A 271 -5.53 -2.85 8.60
CA VAL A 271 -5.25 -2.62 10.02
C VAL A 271 -3.73 -2.49 10.22
N MET A 272 -3.31 -1.35 10.76
CA MET A 272 -1.92 -1.05 11.13
C MET A 272 -1.80 -0.79 12.63
N PHE A 273 -0.65 -1.04 13.23
CA PHE A 273 -0.40 -0.78 14.66
C PHE A 273 1.07 -0.41 14.90
N ARG A 274 1.38 0.17 16.07
CA ARG A 274 2.77 0.52 16.46
C ARG A 274 3.00 0.26 17.95
N TYR A 275 4.17 -0.30 18.26
CA TYR A 275 4.72 -0.36 19.61
C TYR A 275 5.72 0.78 19.85
N ASP A 276 5.86 1.20 21.11
CA ASP A 276 6.77 2.28 21.51
C ASP A 276 8.21 2.00 21.07
N GLY A 277 8.85 3.04 20.52
CA GLY A 277 10.19 2.96 19.93
C GLY A 277 10.30 2.23 18.58
N GLU A 278 9.25 1.56 18.10
CA GLU A 278 9.31 0.72 16.90
C GLU A 278 8.77 1.39 15.62
N THR A 279 9.00 0.73 14.47
CA THR A 279 8.27 1.04 13.22
C THR A 279 6.89 0.40 13.26
N ARG A 280 5.91 0.97 12.54
CA ARG A 280 4.58 0.35 12.42
C ARG A 280 4.71 -1.09 11.90
N ASP A 281 3.81 -1.95 12.35
CA ASP A 281 3.47 -3.20 11.68
C ASP A 281 2.05 -3.12 11.08
N TYR A 282 1.69 -4.05 10.21
CA TYR A 282 0.42 -4.02 9.48
C TYR A 282 0.01 -5.35 8.86
N ILE A 283 -1.30 -5.61 8.86
CA ILE A 283 -1.87 -6.73 8.10
C ILE A 283 -1.87 -6.35 6.62
N SER A 284 -1.28 -7.21 5.77
CA SER A 284 -1.07 -6.95 4.33
C SER A 284 -2.35 -6.49 3.62
N GLU A 285 -2.27 -5.40 2.85
CA GLU A 285 -3.45 -4.65 2.33
C GLU A 285 -4.36 -5.48 1.40
N ARG A 286 -3.93 -6.67 0.95
CA ARG A 286 -4.64 -7.49 -0.05
C ARG A 286 -5.16 -8.83 0.47
N THR A 287 -5.10 -9.05 1.79
CA THR A 287 -5.33 -10.37 2.40
C THR A 287 -6.14 -10.25 3.68
N ASP A 288 -6.96 -11.26 3.96
CA ASP A 288 -7.47 -11.49 5.31
C ASP A 288 -6.30 -11.79 6.26
N GLY A 289 -6.43 -11.45 7.53
CA GLY A 289 -5.38 -11.71 8.49
C GLY A 289 -5.76 -11.37 9.92
N LYS A 290 -4.95 -11.89 10.84
CA LYS A 290 -5.04 -11.67 12.29
C LYS A 290 -3.63 -11.55 12.84
N GLU A 291 -3.37 -10.55 13.67
CA GLU A 291 -2.13 -10.43 14.43
C GLU A 291 -2.46 -10.29 15.91
N GLN A 292 -1.63 -10.91 16.76
CA GLN A 292 -1.76 -10.75 18.21
C GLN A 292 -1.02 -9.50 18.65
N ILE A 293 -1.64 -8.73 19.53
CA ILE A 293 -1.03 -7.59 20.21
C ILE A 293 -0.49 -8.07 21.55
N ASP A 294 0.79 -7.83 21.81
CA ASP A 294 1.46 -8.11 23.09
C ASP A 294 2.66 -7.16 23.25
N GLY A 295 2.45 -6.01 23.88
CA GLY A 295 3.53 -5.04 24.07
C GLY A 295 3.08 -3.64 24.46
N ASN A 296 4.04 -2.71 24.51
CA ASN A 296 3.80 -1.29 24.75
C ASN A 296 3.19 -0.64 23.49
N LEU A 297 1.89 -0.77 23.32
CA LEU A 297 1.15 -0.27 22.16
C LEU A 297 0.99 1.25 22.24
N ASP A 298 1.22 1.98 21.13
CA ASP A 298 0.87 3.40 21.01
C ASP A 298 -0.50 3.63 20.37
N TRP A 299 -0.77 2.86 19.30
CA TRP A 299 -1.98 3.01 18.50
C TRP A 299 -2.31 1.79 17.64
N VAL A 300 -3.60 1.64 17.35
CA VAL A 300 -4.16 0.79 16.30
C VAL A 300 -4.94 1.67 15.32
N ALA A 301 -4.59 1.59 14.04
CA ALA A 301 -5.18 2.37 12.96
C ALA A 301 -5.97 1.45 12.01
N PHE A 302 -7.25 1.78 11.83
CA PHE A 302 -8.07 1.28 10.73
C PHE A 302 -7.92 2.27 9.57
N LYS A 303 -7.04 1.92 8.62
CA LYS A 303 -6.58 2.81 7.56
C LYS A 303 -7.36 2.58 6.26
N TYR A 304 -7.99 3.64 5.73
CA TYR A 304 -8.61 3.73 4.41
C TYR A 304 -7.58 4.23 3.37
N LYS A 305 -7.99 4.56 2.13
CA LYS A 305 -7.07 5.18 1.15
C LYS A 305 -6.60 6.57 1.60
N PHE A 306 -7.54 7.49 1.85
CA PHE A 306 -7.24 8.90 2.21
C PHE A 306 -7.57 9.29 3.65
N PHE A 307 -8.20 8.41 4.43
CA PHE A 307 -8.58 8.67 5.82
C PHE A 307 -8.11 7.54 6.75
N SER A 308 -8.10 7.79 8.05
CA SER A 308 -7.90 6.76 9.08
C SER A 308 -8.77 7.03 10.31
N SER A 309 -9.32 5.95 10.86
CA SER A 309 -9.80 5.91 12.23
C SER A 309 -8.70 5.30 13.09
N ILE A 310 -8.27 5.94 14.17
CA ILE A 310 -7.11 5.50 14.96
C ILE A 310 -7.45 5.54 16.45
N LEU A 311 -7.34 4.41 17.13
CA LEU A 311 -7.31 4.33 18.58
C LEU A 311 -5.88 4.59 19.04
N ILE A 312 -5.67 5.66 19.81
CA ILE A 312 -4.42 6.03 20.46
C ILE A 312 -4.54 5.71 21.96
N THR A 313 -3.51 5.12 22.54
CA THR A 313 -3.46 4.74 23.95
C THR A 313 -2.95 5.87 24.86
N ASP A 314 -3.07 5.66 26.17
CA ASP A 314 -2.35 6.39 27.23
C ASP A 314 -0.88 5.96 27.39
N GLY A 315 -0.53 4.79 26.85
CA GLY A 315 0.81 4.19 26.95
C GLY A 315 0.87 3.19 28.11
N GLY A 316 1.25 1.95 27.79
CA GLY A 316 1.26 0.82 28.72
C GLY A 316 1.28 -0.51 27.96
N LYS A 317 1.33 -1.64 28.67
CA LYS A 317 1.29 -2.95 28.02
C LYS A 317 -0.15 -3.32 27.66
N TYR A 318 -0.45 -3.36 26.37
CA TYR A 318 -1.72 -3.85 25.84
C TYR A 318 -1.54 -5.29 25.34
N GLU A 319 -2.58 -6.11 25.48
CA GLU A 319 -2.66 -7.48 24.97
C GLU A 319 -3.94 -7.64 24.15
N GLY A 320 -3.99 -8.52 23.15
CA GLY A 320 -5.22 -8.76 22.40
C GLY A 320 -5.02 -9.26 20.97
N GLU A 321 -6.02 -9.00 20.12
CA GLU A 321 -5.98 -9.35 18.70
C GLU A 321 -6.44 -8.16 17.83
N VAL A 322 -5.79 -7.98 16.68
CA VAL A 322 -6.28 -7.16 15.57
C VAL A 322 -6.52 -8.03 14.35
N SER A 323 -7.58 -7.75 13.59
CA SER A 323 -7.91 -8.55 12.39
C SER A 323 -8.62 -7.75 11.31
N GLN A 324 -8.48 -8.22 10.07
CA GLN A 324 -9.18 -7.66 8.92
C GLN A 324 -9.76 -8.74 8.01
N THR A 325 -10.84 -8.41 7.30
CA THR A 325 -11.48 -9.31 6.33
C THR A 325 -11.93 -8.53 5.10
N GLN A 326 -11.49 -8.98 3.93
CA GLN A 326 -11.76 -8.36 2.63
C GLN A 326 -13.22 -8.61 2.20
N LEU A 327 -13.85 -7.61 1.57
CA LEU A 327 -15.21 -7.73 1.02
C LEU A 327 -15.17 -7.59 -0.52
N PRO A 328 -14.68 -8.62 -1.26
CA PRO A 328 -14.35 -8.48 -2.68
C PRO A 328 -15.55 -8.27 -3.61
N GLU A 329 -16.76 -8.62 -3.18
CA GLU A 329 -18.01 -8.52 -3.97
C GLU A 329 -18.91 -7.34 -3.49
N ASP A 330 -18.37 -6.43 -2.68
CA ASP A 330 -19.12 -5.36 -2.01
C ASP A 330 -18.68 -3.96 -2.50
N ASP A 331 -19.58 -3.23 -3.15
CA ASP A 331 -19.33 -1.87 -3.66
C ASP A 331 -19.54 -0.77 -2.59
N GLU A 332 -20.28 -1.07 -1.50
CA GLU A 332 -20.60 -0.13 -0.42
C GLU A 332 -19.54 -0.17 0.69
N TYR A 333 -18.91 -1.34 0.92
CA TYR A 333 -17.90 -1.53 1.97
C TYR A 333 -16.58 -2.07 1.41
N THR A 334 -15.47 -1.57 1.95
CA THR A 334 -14.12 -1.97 1.56
C THR A 334 -13.68 -3.24 2.31
N ILE A 335 -13.34 -3.13 3.59
CA ILE A 335 -12.96 -4.26 4.44
C ILE A 335 -13.63 -4.15 5.82
N VAL A 336 -13.78 -5.28 6.51
CA VAL A 336 -14.09 -5.33 7.93
C VAL A 336 -12.80 -5.13 8.72
N TYR A 337 -12.79 -4.21 9.69
CA TYR A 337 -11.70 -4.00 10.63
C TYR A 337 -12.17 -4.40 12.03
N ASN A 338 -11.34 -5.13 12.80
CA ASN A 338 -11.60 -5.42 14.20
C ASN A 338 -10.34 -5.24 15.05
N SER A 339 -10.52 -4.77 16.28
CA SER A 339 -9.51 -4.64 17.32
C SER A 339 -10.15 -5.04 18.65
N SER A 340 -9.51 -5.99 19.33
CA SER A 340 -10.00 -6.64 20.54
C SER A 340 -8.90 -6.60 21.60
N LEU A 341 -8.77 -5.46 22.27
CA LEU A 341 -7.64 -5.13 23.16
C LEU A 341 -8.06 -5.21 24.62
N TYR A 342 -7.24 -5.83 25.45
CA TYR A 342 -7.25 -5.66 26.89
C TYR A 342 -6.55 -4.35 27.26
N ILE A 343 -7.28 -3.48 27.94
CA ILE A 343 -6.80 -2.22 28.49
C ILE A 343 -6.04 -2.53 29.80
N PRO A 344 -4.78 -2.12 29.96
CA PRO A 344 -4.08 -2.23 31.23
C PRO A 344 -4.74 -1.33 32.29
N TYR A 345 -4.86 -1.82 33.53
CA TYR A 345 -5.45 -1.01 34.59
C TYR A 345 -4.52 0.13 35.03
N PRO A 346 -5.01 1.38 35.05
CA PRO A 346 -4.22 2.54 35.44
C PRO A 346 -4.21 2.73 36.97
N GLU A 347 -3.03 3.02 37.54
CA GLU A 347 -2.85 3.32 38.98
C GLU A 347 -3.71 4.50 39.49
N SER A 348 -4.26 5.32 38.59
CA SER A 348 -5.11 6.49 38.84
C SER A 348 -6.61 6.18 38.91
N GLY A 349 -7.03 4.95 38.61
CA GLY A 349 -8.44 4.58 38.43
C GLY A 349 -9.08 5.14 37.15
N LYS A 350 -8.29 5.73 36.24
CA LYS A 350 -8.79 6.35 34.98
C LYS A 350 -7.92 6.05 33.77
N THR A 351 -8.50 5.46 32.73
CA THR A 351 -7.84 5.16 31.44
C THR A 351 -8.14 6.30 30.47
N ASP A 352 -7.12 6.89 29.84
CA ASP A 352 -7.26 8.08 28.98
C ASP A 352 -6.87 7.76 27.52
N LEU A 353 -7.79 7.15 26.78
CA LEU A 353 -7.65 6.83 25.36
C LEU A 353 -8.00 8.04 24.48
N LYS A 354 -7.65 7.99 23.19
CA LYS A 354 -8.11 8.96 22.19
C LYS A 354 -8.51 8.26 20.90
N PHE A 355 -9.64 8.63 20.32
CA PHE A 355 -10.00 8.22 18.97
C PHE A 355 -9.76 9.39 18.01
N PHE A 356 -8.85 9.23 17.06
CA PHE A 356 -8.66 10.12 15.92
C PHE A 356 -9.52 9.64 14.74
N PHE A 357 -10.20 10.58 14.08
CA PHE A 357 -10.98 10.34 12.87
C PHE A 357 -10.69 11.48 11.89
N GLY A 358 -9.92 11.22 10.84
CA GLY A 358 -9.41 12.31 10.01
C GLY A 358 -8.61 11.91 8.79
N PRO A 359 -8.07 12.91 8.06
CA PRO A 359 -7.35 12.71 6.81
C PRO A 359 -5.94 12.14 7.02
N ASN A 360 -5.46 11.38 6.04
CA ASN A 360 -4.11 10.81 5.99
C ASN A 360 -3.06 11.86 5.58
N GLU A 361 -2.99 12.96 6.34
CA GLU A 361 -2.08 14.08 6.07
C GLU A 361 -0.79 14.00 6.90
N SER A 362 0.35 14.14 6.24
CA SER A 362 1.69 14.12 6.87
C SER A 362 1.80 15.16 7.99
N GLU A 363 1.32 16.40 7.75
CA GLU A 363 1.37 17.50 8.72
C GLU A 363 0.42 17.26 9.93
N VAL A 364 -0.77 16.70 9.69
CA VAL A 364 -1.74 16.36 10.76
C VAL A 364 -1.26 15.18 11.60
N LEU A 365 -0.87 14.07 10.97
CA LEU A 365 -0.48 12.85 11.68
C LEU A 365 0.86 13.01 12.42
N SER A 366 1.78 13.85 11.92
CA SER A 366 3.03 14.17 12.64
C SER A 366 2.79 14.99 13.91
N SER A 367 1.69 15.73 14.02
CA SER A 367 1.42 16.62 15.17
C SER A 367 1.20 15.89 16.50
N TYR A 368 1.02 14.56 16.47
CA TYR A 368 0.80 13.72 17.64
C TYR A 368 2.11 13.14 18.23
N ASP A 369 3.26 13.33 17.57
CA ASP A 369 4.60 12.78 17.91
C ASP A 369 4.72 11.23 17.98
N LEU A 370 3.60 10.50 17.98
CA LEU A 370 3.55 9.03 17.93
C LEU A 370 3.84 8.42 16.54
N ALA A 371 4.57 9.16 15.70
CA ALA A 371 4.88 8.83 14.29
C ALA A 371 3.71 8.22 13.51
N MET A 372 2.50 8.78 13.66
CA MET A 372 1.32 8.33 12.90
C MET A 372 1.47 8.64 11.40
N ASP A 373 2.41 9.52 11.01
CA ASP A 373 2.84 9.73 9.62
C ASP A 373 3.26 8.42 8.92
N GLN A 374 3.67 7.40 9.69
CA GLN A 374 3.99 6.08 9.18
C GLN A 374 2.79 5.40 8.50
N ILE A 375 1.54 5.74 8.83
CA ILE A 375 0.32 5.17 8.22
C ILE A 375 0.27 5.44 6.70
N ILE A 376 0.85 6.56 6.24
CA ILE A 376 0.97 6.88 4.82
C ILE A 376 2.02 5.94 4.19
N ASN A 377 1.61 5.04 3.28
CA ASN A 377 2.49 3.99 2.75
C ASN A 377 3.43 4.48 1.62
N LEU A 378 4.32 5.41 1.98
CA LEU A 378 5.39 6.04 1.18
C LEU A 378 6.53 5.07 0.77
N GLY A 379 6.37 3.77 0.99
CA GLY A 379 7.38 2.74 0.74
C GLY A 379 8.40 2.59 1.87
N TRP A 380 9.37 1.68 1.69
CA TRP A 380 10.32 1.28 2.73
C TRP A 380 11.71 1.93 2.55
N GLY A 381 12.41 2.14 3.66
CA GLY A 381 13.82 2.56 3.68
C GLY A 381 14.16 3.74 2.76
N ILE A 382 14.94 3.47 1.72
CA ILE A 382 15.42 4.51 0.78
C ILE A 382 14.28 5.18 -0.02
N PHE A 383 13.12 4.53 -0.18
CA PHE A 383 11.99 5.07 -0.93
C PHE A 383 11.31 6.19 -0.14
N ARG A 384 10.97 5.96 1.13
CA ARG A 384 10.46 6.99 2.04
C ARG A 384 11.48 8.09 2.30
N TRP A 385 12.77 7.75 2.46
CA TRP A 385 13.82 8.77 2.54
C TRP A 385 13.88 9.67 1.29
N THR A 386 13.69 9.09 0.10
CA THR A 386 13.62 9.88 -1.16
C THR A 386 12.34 10.71 -1.22
N ASN A 387 11.22 10.22 -0.66
CA ASN A 387 9.99 10.98 -0.58
C ASN A 387 10.16 12.23 0.30
N ASN A 388 10.45 12.02 1.59
CA ASN A 388 10.45 13.06 2.61
C ASN A 388 11.60 14.08 2.43
N LEU A 389 12.69 13.71 1.73
CA LEU A 389 13.78 14.63 1.42
C LEU A 389 13.57 15.42 0.10
N LEU A 390 12.83 14.88 -0.87
CA LEU A 390 12.85 15.39 -2.25
C LEU A 390 11.47 15.56 -2.88
N ILE A 391 10.54 14.61 -2.75
CA ILE A 391 9.22 14.72 -3.40
C ILE A 391 8.30 15.63 -2.58
N GLU A 392 8.09 15.30 -1.31
CA GLU A 392 7.18 16.00 -0.40
C GLU A 392 7.58 17.47 -0.16
N PRO A 393 8.85 17.84 0.09
CA PRO A 393 9.23 19.24 0.24
C PRO A 393 9.07 20.08 -1.05
N ILE A 394 9.29 19.48 -2.23
CA ILE A 394 9.10 20.18 -3.52
C ILE A 394 7.61 20.34 -3.81
N PHE A 395 6.79 19.32 -3.54
CA PHE A 395 5.34 19.39 -3.67
C PHE A 395 4.74 20.44 -2.71
N ASN A 396 5.11 20.41 -1.42
CA ASN A 396 4.63 21.37 -0.42
C ASN A 396 5.11 22.81 -0.66
N LEU A 397 6.29 23.00 -1.28
CA LEU A 397 6.74 24.32 -1.73
C LEU A 397 5.89 24.85 -2.90
N ILE A 398 5.51 23.99 -3.85
CA ILE A 398 4.75 24.41 -5.04
C ILE A 398 3.25 24.56 -4.73
N LYS A 399 2.63 23.69 -3.91
CA LYS A 399 1.19 23.79 -3.59
C LYS A 399 0.82 25.14 -2.94
N ARG A 400 1.75 25.71 -2.15
CA ARG A 400 1.66 27.06 -1.56
C ARG A 400 1.58 28.22 -2.57
N SER A 401 1.74 27.96 -3.88
CA SER A 401 1.58 28.97 -4.93
C SER A 401 0.15 29.10 -5.48
N GLY A 402 -0.79 28.27 -5.05
CA GLY A 402 -2.19 28.31 -5.52
C GLY A 402 -2.38 27.86 -6.97
N LEU A 403 -1.39 27.22 -7.59
CA LEU A 403 -1.50 26.62 -8.91
C LEU A 403 -2.34 25.33 -8.84
N SER A 404 -3.11 25.05 -9.90
CA SER A 404 -3.87 23.80 -10.00
C SER A 404 -2.97 22.57 -9.92
N PHE A 405 -3.44 21.49 -9.30
CA PHE A 405 -2.59 20.37 -8.93
C PHE A 405 -1.95 19.63 -10.11
N GLY A 406 -2.54 19.66 -11.31
CA GLY A 406 -1.83 19.21 -12.52
C GLY A 406 -0.58 20.05 -12.83
N LEU A 407 -0.64 21.37 -12.69
CA LEU A 407 0.54 22.23 -12.80
C LEU A 407 1.55 21.97 -11.67
N VAL A 408 1.08 21.65 -10.44
CA VAL A 408 1.95 21.21 -9.34
C VAL A 408 2.73 19.94 -9.74
N ILE A 409 2.04 18.91 -10.22
CA ILE A 409 2.65 17.65 -10.69
C ILE A 409 3.65 17.90 -11.83
N LEU A 410 3.30 18.76 -12.80
CA LEU A 410 4.19 19.13 -13.91
C LEU A 410 5.45 19.84 -13.40
N LEU A 411 5.33 20.79 -12.47
CA LEU A 411 6.46 21.52 -11.92
C LEU A 411 7.37 20.63 -11.05
N VAL A 412 6.80 19.75 -10.21
CA VAL A 412 7.54 18.69 -9.50
C VAL A 412 8.33 17.85 -10.51
N THR A 413 7.67 17.40 -11.59
CA THR A 413 8.31 16.61 -12.65
C THR A 413 9.49 17.34 -13.28
N LEU A 414 9.33 18.62 -13.63
CA LEU A 414 10.38 19.42 -14.25
C LEU A 414 11.58 19.62 -13.30
N ILE A 415 11.35 19.96 -12.03
CA ILE A 415 12.43 20.18 -11.04
C ILE A 415 13.19 18.86 -10.77
N VAL A 416 12.47 17.75 -10.56
CA VAL A 416 13.07 16.42 -10.41
C VAL A 416 13.93 16.06 -11.63
N LYS A 417 13.45 16.32 -12.85
CA LYS A 417 14.22 16.07 -14.08
C LYS A 417 15.43 16.99 -14.24
N LEU A 418 15.36 18.24 -13.77
CA LEU A 418 16.49 19.18 -13.76
C LEU A 418 17.57 18.77 -12.74
N ILE A 419 17.19 18.27 -11.56
CA ILE A 419 18.13 17.71 -10.56
C ILE A 419 18.89 16.50 -11.13
N ILE A 420 18.21 15.62 -11.88
CA ILE A 420 18.82 14.42 -12.47
C ILE A 420 19.56 14.73 -13.80
N LEU A 421 19.30 15.89 -14.44
CA LEU A 421 19.90 16.30 -15.73
C LEU A 421 21.43 16.08 -15.87
N PRO A 422 22.30 16.47 -14.92
CA PRO A 422 23.75 16.23 -15.03
C PRO A 422 24.14 14.75 -15.01
N LEU A 423 23.32 13.87 -14.44
CA LEU A 423 23.48 12.42 -14.57
C LEU A 423 22.98 11.97 -15.95
N THR A 424 21.76 12.35 -16.33
CA THR A 424 21.14 12.06 -17.64
C THR A 424 22.06 12.41 -18.82
N TYR A 425 22.73 13.57 -18.78
CA TYR A 425 23.71 13.98 -19.80
C TYR A 425 24.92 13.04 -19.90
N LYS A 426 25.51 12.62 -18.78
CA LYS A 426 26.64 11.65 -18.78
C LYS A 426 26.24 10.35 -19.48
N ASN A 427 24.98 9.93 -19.30
CA ASN A 427 24.47 8.69 -19.85
C ASN A 427 24.15 8.79 -21.34
N TYR A 428 23.50 9.88 -21.80
CA TYR A 428 23.35 10.14 -23.25
C TYR A 428 24.71 10.24 -23.97
N LYS A 429 25.71 10.86 -23.33
CA LYS A 429 27.10 10.91 -23.85
C LYS A 429 27.75 9.52 -23.92
N SER A 430 27.39 8.59 -23.03
CA SER A 430 27.80 7.18 -23.11
C SER A 430 27.06 6.42 -24.23
N SER A 431 25.76 6.65 -24.40
CA SER A 431 24.96 6.06 -25.49
C SER A 431 25.42 6.52 -26.88
N ALA A 432 25.86 7.77 -27.03
CA ALA A 432 26.49 8.25 -28.27
C ALA A 432 27.84 7.55 -28.54
N LYS A 433 28.69 7.35 -27.53
CA LYS A 433 29.90 6.53 -27.66
C LYS A 433 29.60 5.08 -28.08
N MET A 434 28.52 4.50 -27.58
CA MET A 434 28.05 3.17 -28.00
C MET A 434 27.57 3.18 -29.46
N ARG A 435 26.84 4.21 -29.89
CA ARG A 435 26.36 4.41 -31.27
C ARG A 435 27.51 4.46 -32.29
N VAL A 436 28.56 5.23 -31.99
CA VAL A 436 29.77 5.31 -32.84
C VAL A 436 30.51 3.97 -32.90
N LEU A 437 30.42 3.14 -31.85
CA LEU A 437 31.07 1.83 -31.78
C LEU A 437 30.26 0.69 -32.42
N LYS A 438 28.95 0.84 -32.55
CA LYS A 438 27.99 -0.11 -33.12
C LYS A 438 28.47 -0.83 -34.40
N PRO A 439 28.98 -0.16 -35.45
CA PRO A 439 29.45 -0.85 -36.67
C PRO A 439 30.67 -1.77 -36.45
N GLU A 440 31.47 -1.55 -35.40
CA GLU A 440 32.57 -2.46 -35.04
C GLU A 440 32.07 -3.68 -34.24
N ILE A 441 31.04 -3.48 -33.41
CA ILE A 441 30.36 -4.59 -32.72
C ILE A 441 29.58 -5.45 -33.74
N GLU A 442 28.97 -4.84 -34.75
CA GLU A 442 28.31 -5.55 -35.85
C GLU A 442 29.29 -6.37 -36.70
N LYS A 443 30.52 -5.87 -36.93
CA LYS A 443 31.60 -6.68 -37.56
C LYS A 443 32.00 -7.88 -36.70
N ILE A 444 32.09 -7.72 -35.37
CA ILE A 444 32.31 -8.85 -34.44
C ILE A 444 31.12 -9.83 -34.50
N ASN A 445 29.88 -9.33 -34.55
CA ASN A 445 28.70 -10.19 -34.64
C ASN A 445 28.72 -11.06 -35.91
N LYS A 446 28.97 -10.47 -37.08
CA LYS A 446 29.03 -11.20 -38.37
C LYS A 446 30.13 -12.26 -38.42
N LYS A 447 31.29 -12.00 -37.81
CA LYS A 447 32.38 -13.00 -37.66
C LYS A 447 31.97 -14.27 -36.89
N TYR A 448 30.97 -14.14 -36.02
CA TYR A 448 30.43 -15.19 -35.16
C TYR A 448 28.94 -15.48 -35.43
N GLU A 449 28.47 -15.19 -36.64
CA GLU A 449 27.11 -15.48 -37.09
C GLU A 449 26.97 -16.97 -37.45
N GLY A 450 25.79 -17.54 -37.22
CA GLY A 450 25.52 -18.98 -37.45
C GLY A 450 26.24 -19.98 -36.53
N LYS A 451 26.92 -19.53 -35.45
CA LYS A 451 27.74 -20.39 -34.57
C LYS A 451 27.15 -20.47 -33.16
N THR A 452 26.69 -21.67 -32.79
CA THR A 452 25.94 -21.92 -31.54
C THR A 452 26.82 -22.42 -30.38
N ASP A 453 28.08 -22.76 -30.63
CA ASP A 453 28.97 -23.33 -29.61
C ASP A 453 29.24 -22.37 -28.45
N LYS A 454 29.11 -22.85 -27.21
CA LYS A 454 29.35 -22.06 -25.98
C LYS A 454 30.73 -21.39 -25.97
N ASP A 455 31.78 -22.09 -26.40
CA ASP A 455 33.14 -21.55 -26.51
C ASP A 455 33.25 -20.42 -27.55
N ILE A 456 32.45 -20.47 -28.63
CA ILE A 456 32.44 -19.44 -29.67
C ILE A 456 31.62 -18.23 -29.21
N MET A 457 30.50 -18.44 -28.50
CA MET A 457 29.77 -17.37 -27.80
C MET A 457 30.67 -16.67 -26.76
N MET A 458 31.47 -17.43 -26.00
CA MET A 458 32.42 -16.86 -25.05
C MET A 458 33.52 -16.04 -25.75
N LYS A 459 34.08 -16.54 -26.87
CA LYS A 459 35.05 -15.78 -27.70
C LYS A 459 34.43 -14.49 -28.26
N LYS A 460 33.19 -14.53 -28.74
CA LYS A 460 32.42 -13.35 -29.20
C LYS A 460 32.26 -12.31 -28.08
N GLN A 461 31.92 -12.74 -26.87
CA GLN A 461 31.85 -11.87 -25.69
C GLN A 461 33.23 -11.29 -25.33
N GLN A 462 34.28 -12.10 -25.35
CA GLN A 462 35.66 -11.66 -25.05
C GLN A 462 36.18 -10.62 -26.05
N GLU A 463 35.94 -10.79 -27.36
CA GLU A 463 36.32 -9.79 -28.36
C GLU A 463 35.52 -8.49 -28.20
N THR A 464 34.22 -8.59 -27.93
CA THR A 464 33.34 -7.43 -27.67
C THR A 464 33.80 -6.64 -26.43
N MET A 465 34.11 -7.34 -25.33
CA MET A 465 34.66 -6.74 -24.11
C MET A 465 36.09 -6.19 -24.33
N GLY A 466 36.89 -6.84 -25.16
CA GLY A 466 38.19 -6.34 -25.60
C GLY A 466 38.08 -5.02 -26.37
N LEU A 467 37.07 -4.90 -27.24
CA LEU A 467 36.76 -3.68 -27.97
C LEU A 467 36.35 -2.55 -27.02
N TYR A 468 35.41 -2.77 -26.10
CA TYR A 468 35.02 -1.81 -25.06
C TYR A 468 36.21 -1.32 -24.22
N ARG A 469 37.10 -2.24 -23.80
CA ARG A 469 38.33 -1.90 -23.06
C ARG A 469 39.28 -1.01 -23.88
N LYS A 470 39.52 -1.35 -25.16
CA LYS A 470 40.34 -0.55 -26.08
C LYS A 470 39.76 0.85 -26.26
N THR A 471 38.49 0.98 -26.63
CA THR A 471 37.86 2.29 -26.89
C THR A 471 37.59 3.12 -25.64
N GLY A 472 37.50 2.49 -24.46
CA GLY A 472 37.16 3.19 -23.20
C GLY A 472 35.67 3.50 -23.07
N VAL A 473 34.83 2.75 -23.78
CA VAL A 473 33.37 2.81 -23.63
C VAL A 473 32.96 1.79 -22.58
N ASN A 474 32.19 2.22 -21.58
CA ASN A 474 31.63 1.31 -20.57
C ASN A 474 30.19 0.92 -20.97
N PRO A 475 29.88 -0.35 -21.26
CA PRO A 475 28.52 -0.77 -21.58
C PRO A 475 27.55 -0.57 -20.39
N MET A 476 28.03 -0.67 -19.15
CA MET A 476 27.19 -0.48 -17.95
C MET A 476 26.81 0.99 -17.70
N SER A 477 27.50 1.96 -18.31
CA SER A 477 27.14 3.38 -18.16
C SER A 477 25.80 3.76 -18.84
N GLY A 478 25.12 2.81 -19.49
CA GLY A 478 23.73 2.97 -19.95
C GLY A 478 22.66 2.72 -18.88
N CYS A 479 22.91 1.89 -17.85
CA CYS A 479 21.90 1.51 -16.84
C CYS A 479 22.02 2.26 -15.50
N ILE A 480 23.13 2.98 -15.27
CA ILE A 480 23.29 3.90 -14.12
C ILE A 480 22.13 4.91 -13.94
N PRO A 481 21.55 5.57 -14.98
CA PRO A 481 20.44 6.49 -14.76
C PRO A 481 19.21 5.77 -14.22
N MET A 482 18.91 4.57 -14.75
CA MET A 482 17.78 3.77 -14.31
C MET A 482 17.91 3.43 -12.83
N LEU A 483 19.08 2.95 -12.38
CA LEU A 483 19.31 2.61 -10.98
C LEU A 483 19.13 3.80 -10.02
N VAL A 484 19.59 5.00 -10.41
CA VAL A 484 19.42 6.23 -9.60
C VAL A 484 17.99 6.81 -9.71
N GLN A 485 17.28 6.53 -10.81
CA GLN A 485 15.90 6.94 -11.00
C GLN A 485 14.91 6.01 -10.27
N MET A 486 15.23 4.74 -10.02
CA MET A 486 14.31 3.80 -9.34
C MET A 486 13.80 4.31 -7.97
N PRO A 487 14.63 4.86 -7.05
CA PRO A 487 14.13 5.43 -5.80
C PRO A 487 13.16 6.59 -5.98
N ILE A 488 13.45 7.49 -6.92
CA ILE A 488 12.64 8.68 -7.22
C ILE A 488 11.33 8.29 -7.90
N LEU A 489 11.37 7.29 -8.79
CA LEU A 489 10.20 6.71 -9.44
C LEU A 489 9.26 6.06 -8.42
N LEU A 490 9.81 5.25 -7.50
CA LEU A 490 9.02 4.55 -6.49
C LEU A 490 8.49 5.49 -5.40
N ALA A 491 9.22 6.55 -5.04
CA ALA A 491 8.71 7.60 -4.17
C ALA A 491 7.46 8.28 -4.77
N VAL A 492 7.53 8.74 -6.03
CA VAL A 492 6.37 9.37 -6.70
C VAL A 492 5.23 8.38 -6.92
N PHE A 493 5.53 7.12 -7.27
CA PHE A 493 4.54 6.04 -7.43
C PHE A 493 3.73 5.78 -6.15
N ARG A 494 4.32 5.99 -4.96
CA ARG A 494 3.60 5.90 -3.67
C ARG A 494 2.98 7.21 -3.23
N PHE A 495 3.67 8.34 -3.44
CA PHE A 495 3.20 9.67 -3.01
C PHE A 495 1.93 10.11 -3.73
N ILE A 496 1.91 10.05 -5.07
CA ILE A 496 0.80 10.62 -5.86
C ILE A 496 -0.55 9.93 -5.56
N PRO A 497 -0.67 8.59 -5.49
CA PRO A 497 -1.95 7.95 -5.18
C PRO A 497 -2.37 8.00 -3.69
N SER A 498 -1.49 8.45 -2.78
CA SER A 498 -1.79 8.56 -1.34
C SER A 498 -1.89 10.01 -0.83
N SER A 499 -1.57 10.99 -1.68
CA SER A 499 -1.67 12.41 -1.34
C SER A 499 -3.13 12.88 -1.45
N ILE A 500 -3.75 13.11 -0.29
CA ILE A 500 -5.12 13.65 -0.22
C ILE A 500 -5.24 15.07 -0.83
N ASP A 501 -4.14 15.83 -0.89
CA ASP A 501 -4.07 17.09 -1.65
C ASP A 501 -4.50 16.94 -3.12
N LEU A 502 -4.39 15.75 -3.70
CA LEU A 502 -4.75 15.46 -5.10
C LEU A 502 -6.17 14.91 -5.28
N ARG A 503 -6.87 14.64 -4.17
CA ARG A 503 -8.23 14.08 -4.16
C ARG A 503 -9.24 15.11 -4.62
N HIS A 504 -10.08 14.72 -5.57
CA HIS A 504 -11.11 15.57 -6.19
C HIS A 504 -10.53 16.81 -6.92
N GLN A 505 -9.26 16.74 -7.34
CA GLN A 505 -8.60 17.82 -8.06
C GLN A 505 -8.59 17.55 -9.57
N GLY A 506 -9.43 18.27 -10.32
CA GLY A 506 -9.52 18.12 -11.77
C GLY A 506 -8.36 18.74 -12.54
N PHE A 507 -7.99 18.13 -13.68
CA PHE A 507 -7.01 18.70 -14.62
C PHE A 507 -7.22 18.20 -16.06
N LEU A 508 -7.32 19.16 -16.99
CA LEU A 508 -7.62 18.96 -18.42
C LEU A 508 -8.94 18.22 -18.66
N TRP A 509 -8.90 16.88 -18.74
CA TRP A 509 -10.06 16.00 -18.93
C TRP A 509 -10.24 14.99 -17.79
N ALA A 510 -9.31 14.94 -16.83
CA ALA A 510 -9.49 14.18 -15.61
C ALA A 510 -10.28 15.03 -14.62
N GLU A 511 -11.40 14.50 -14.11
CA GLU A 511 -12.22 15.13 -13.07
C GLU A 511 -11.53 15.07 -11.70
N ASP A 512 -10.67 14.06 -11.51
CA ASP A 512 -9.90 13.80 -10.30
C ASP A 512 -8.51 13.22 -10.65
N LEU A 513 -7.46 13.72 -9.98
CA LEU A 513 -6.08 13.27 -10.14
C LEU A 513 -5.76 12.03 -9.28
N SER A 514 -6.54 11.75 -8.24
CA SER A 514 -6.29 10.67 -7.29
C SER A 514 -6.85 9.31 -7.75
N SER A 515 -7.95 9.32 -8.50
CA SER A 515 -8.52 8.17 -9.22
C SER A 515 -8.17 8.21 -10.73
N TYR A 516 -8.66 7.24 -11.49
CA TYR A 516 -8.39 7.10 -12.93
C TYR A 516 -9.26 8.05 -13.78
N ASP A 517 -8.68 8.53 -14.90
CA ASP A 517 -9.43 9.24 -15.93
C ASP A 517 -10.13 8.24 -16.86
N ALA A 518 -11.29 8.60 -17.41
CA ALA A 518 -12.04 7.75 -18.33
C ALA A 518 -12.63 8.60 -19.45
N ILE A 519 -12.11 8.47 -20.67
CA ILE A 519 -12.69 9.14 -21.85
C ILE A 519 -13.78 8.29 -22.53
N VAL A 520 -13.74 6.98 -22.31
CA VAL A 520 -14.77 6.01 -22.71
C VAL A 520 -14.88 5.00 -21.57
N SER A 521 -16.12 4.65 -21.20
CA SER A 521 -16.45 3.59 -20.26
C SER A 521 -17.67 2.80 -20.74
N TRP A 522 -17.82 1.56 -20.29
CA TRP A 522 -18.93 0.68 -20.66
C TRP A 522 -19.42 -0.12 -19.45
N SER A 523 -20.70 -0.48 -19.42
CA SER A 523 -21.31 -1.27 -18.34
C SER A 523 -21.42 -2.76 -18.63
N ALA A 524 -21.22 -3.19 -19.88
CA ALA A 524 -21.28 -4.60 -20.26
C ALA A 524 -19.93 -5.28 -19.96
N GLU A 525 -19.91 -6.23 -19.04
CA GLU A 525 -18.70 -7.00 -18.74
C GLU A 525 -18.30 -7.86 -19.95
N ILE A 526 -17.18 -7.52 -20.58
CA ILE A 526 -16.56 -8.28 -21.66
C ILE A 526 -15.59 -9.29 -21.02
N PRO A 527 -15.79 -10.62 -21.18
CA PRO A 527 -14.90 -11.62 -20.60
C PRO A 527 -13.43 -11.42 -21.01
N LEU A 528 -12.51 -11.70 -20.08
CA LEU A 528 -11.07 -11.41 -20.13
C LEU A 528 -10.72 -9.92 -20.18
N LEU A 529 -11.34 -9.11 -21.05
CA LEU A 529 -11.01 -7.69 -21.17
C LEU A 529 -11.27 -6.93 -19.87
N SER A 530 -12.47 -7.08 -19.28
CA SER A 530 -12.84 -6.39 -18.03
C SER A 530 -11.89 -6.75 -16.88
N SER A 531 -11.53 -8.03 -16.77
CA SER A 531 -10.65 -8.56 -15.72
C SER A 531 -9.19 -8.11 -15.84
N PHE A 532 -8.66 -7.93 -17.06
CA PHE A 532 -7.25 -7.53 -17.27
C PHE A 532 -7.05 -6.04 -17.58
N TYR A 533 -8.10 -5.31 -17.97
CA TYR A 533 -8.01 -3.91 -18.42
C TYR A 533 -8.92 -2.96 -17.63
N GLY A 534 -10.00 -3.47 -17.00
CA GLY A 534 -11.10 -2.64 -16.50
C GLY A 534 -12.09 -2.25 -17.61
N ASN A 535 -13.17 -1.58 -17.20
CA ASN A 535 -14.31 -1.24 -18.06
C ASN A 535 -14.28 0.18 -18.65
N HIS A 536 -13.07 0.73 -18.85
CA HIS A 536 -12.85 2.08 -19.35
C HIS A 536 -11.52 2.23 -20.09
N VAL A 537 -11.29 3.41 -20.69
CA VAL A 537 -10.00 3.80 -21.28
C VAL A 537 -9.49 5.10 -20.63
N SER A 538 -8.35 5.03 -19.96
CA SER A 538 -7.65 6.19 -19.40
C SER A 538 -6.75 6.85 -20.43
N LEU A 539 -7.06 8.11 -20.78
CA LEU A 539 -6.35 8.85 -21.82
C LEU A 539 -4.97 9.31 -21.34
N PHE A 540 -4.78 9.66 -20.07
CA PHE A 540 -3.42 9.92 -19.54
C PHE A 540 -2.55 8.65 -19.61
N THR A 541 -3.11 7.48 -19.30
CA THR A 541 -2.41 6.19 -19.41
C THR A 541 -2.09 5.84 -20.87
N LEU A 542 -3.01 6.09 -21.81
CA LEU A 542 -2.77 5.90 -23.24
C LEU A 542 -1.66 6.83 -23.76
N LEU A 543 -1.69 8.12 -23.40
CA LEU A 543 -0.65 9.09 -23.78
C LEU A 543 0.70 8.78 -23.09
N MET A 544 0.69 8.27 -21.87
CA MET A 544 1.89 7.74 -21.20
C MET A 544 2.46 6.55 -21.99
N ALA A 545 1.65 5.59 -22.41
CA ALA A 545 2.08 4.44 -23.21
C ALA A 545 2.66 4.88 -24.57
N VAL A 546 1.97 5.77 -25.29
CA VAL A 546 2.43 6.32 -26.60
C VAL A 546 3.73 7.11 -26.45
N SER A 547 3.86 7.98 -25.44
CA SER A 547 5.09 8.73 -25.19
C SER A 547 6.26 7.84 -24.75
N THR A 548 5.99 6.77 -23.98
CA THR A 548 6.99 5.76 -23.62
C THR A 548 7.43 4.97 -24.85
N LEU A 549 6.50 4.57 -25.72
CA LEU A 549 6.81 3.85 -26.97
C LEU A 549 7.67 4.70 -27.91
N PHE A 550 7.32 5.98 -28.09
CA PHE A 550 8.12 6.92 -28.89
C PHE A 550 9.52 7.15 -28.29
N TYR A 551 9.61 7.30 -26.97
CA TYR A 551 10.90 7.37 -26.26
C TYR A 551 11.74 6.09 -26.44
N THR A 552 11.12 4.91 -26.39
CA THR A 552 11.78 3.63 -26.67
C THR A 552 12.25 3.57 -28.12
N LEU A 553 11.42 3.89 -29.12
CA LEU A 553 11.78 3.87 -30.55
C LEU A 553 13.02 4.74 -30.85
N LEU A 554 13.14 5.90 -30.21
CA LEU A 554 14.27 6.81 -30.35
C LEU A 554 15.54 6.39 -29.59
N ASN A 555 15.44 5.40 -28.67
CA ASN A 555 16.56 4.91 -27.85
C ASN A 555 16.97 3.45 -28.14
N SER A 556 16.08 2.60 -28.63
CA SER A 556 16.34 1.18 -28.97
C SER A 556 17.44 1.03 -30.02
N ASN A 557 17.56 2.00 -30.92
CA ASN A 557 18.63 2.08 -31.93
C ASN A 557 20.04 2.34 -31.37
N GLN A 558 20.11 2.81 -30.12
CA GLN A 558 21.34 3.18 -29.39
C GLN A 558 21.81 2.05 -28.45
N MET A 559 21.01 1.00 -28.26
CA MET A 559 21.35 -0.14 -27.41
C MET A 559 22.38 -1.06 -28.05
N ALA A 560 23.23 -1.66 -27.21
CA ALA A 560 24.15 -2.71 -27.62
C ALA A 560 23.36 -3.95 -28.11
N PRO A 561 23.88 -4.71 -29.09
CA PRO A 561 23.26 -5.96 -29.53
C PRO A 561 23.24 -6.98 -28.39
N SER A 562 22.17 -7.78 -28.33
CA SER A 562 21.96 -8.79 -27.29
C SER A 562 23.11 -9.80 -27.21
N GLN A 563 23.48 -10.14 -25.97
CA GLN A 563 24.36 -11.29 -25.74
C GLN A 563 23.61 -12.59 -26.09
N PRO A 564 24.28 -13.62 -26.62
CA PRO A 564 23.69 -14.95 -26.74
C PRO A 564 23.18 -15.44 -25.38
N GLY A 565 22.00 -16.05 -25.35
CA GLY A 565 21.37 -16.53 -24.11
C GLY A 565 20.57 -15.48 -23.32
N MET A 566 20.53 -14.21 -23.74
CA MET A 566 19.63 -13.20 -23.16
C MET A 566 18.46 -12.88 -24.10
N PRO A 567 17.23 -12.68 -23.59
CA PRO A 567 16.11 -12.21 -24.39
C PRO A 567 16.43 -10.93 -25.16
N ASN A 568 15.79 -10.72 -26.31
CA ASN A 568 16.00 -9.53 -27.11
C ASN A 568 15.46 -8.29 -26.37
N MET A 569 16.36 -7.54 -25.74
CA MET A 569 16.04 -6.35 -24.92
C MET A 569 15.23 -5.29 -25.67
N LYS A 570 15.26 -5.26 -27.01
CA LYS A 570 14.38 -4.37 -27.79
C LYS A 570 12.92 -4.80 -27.77
N VAL A 571 12.65 -6.10 -27.83
CA VAL A 571 11.30 -6.65 -27.88
C VAL A 571 10.58 -6.41 -26.55
N ILE A 572 11.22 -6.74 -25.43
CA ILE A 572 10.65 -6.48 -24.10
C ILE A 572 10.40 -4.97 -23.87
N MET A 573 11.27 -4.09 -24.37
CA MET A 573 11.03 -2.63 -24.30
C MET A 573 9.92 -2.11 -25.21
N TYR A 574 9.53 -2.82 -26.28
CA TYR A 574 8.36 -2.48 -27.09
C TYR A 574 7.06 -3.07 -26.51
N ILE A 575 7.13 -4.21 -25.82
CA ILE A 575 6.01 -4.80 -25.09
C ILE A 575 5.71 -4.01 -23.80
N PHE A 576 6.73 -3.52 -23.11
CA PHE A 576 6.59 -2.85 -21.80
C PHE A 576 5.60 -1.65 -21.80
N PRO A 577 5.59 -0.72 -22.78
CA PRO A 577 4.58 0.34 -22.86
C PRO A 577 3.14 -0.18 -23.03
N PHE A 578 2.96 -1.30 -23.75
CA PHE A 578 1.66 -1.93 -23.93
C PHE A 578 1.22 -2.64 -22.64
N MET A 579 2.09 -3.41 -22.01
CA MET A 579 1.86 -4.04 -20.70
C MET A 579 1.50 -3.00 -19.61
N MET A 580 2.21 -1.86 -19.60
CA MET A 580 1.91 -0.76 -18.68
C MET A 580 0.57 -0.07 -18.97
N LEU A 581 0.06 -0.14 -20.21
CA LEU A 581 -1.26 0.40 -20.55
C LEU A 581 -2.37 -0.33 -19.78
N PHE A 582 -2.28 -1.66 -19.64
CA PHE A 582 -3.21 -2.44 -18.80
C PHE A 582 -3.03 -2.13 -17.31
N PHE A 583 -1.80 -2.21 -16.81
CA PHE A 583 -1.53 -2.04 -15.37
C PHE A 583 -1.88 -0.63 -14.85
N PHE A 584 -1.69 0.42 -15.65
CA PHE A 584 -1.99 1.80 -15.26
C PHE A 584 -3.41 2.27 -15.65
N ASN A 585 -4.28 1.43 -16.21
CA ASN A 585 -5.62 1.87 -16.61
C ASN A 585 -6.50 2.14 -15.38
N THR A 586 -6.40 1.35 -14.31
CA THR A 586 -7.16 1.54 -13.06
C THR A 586 -6.49 2.48 -12.06
N TYR A 587 -5.24 2.90 -12.29
CA TYR A 587 -4.45 3.73 -11.36
C TYR A 587 -4.77 5.23 -11.46
N SER A 588 -4.39 5.99 -10.42
CA SER A 588 -4.35 7.46 -10.38
C SER A 588 -3.93 8.10 -11.71
N SER A 589 -4.80 8.94 -12.25
CA SER A 589 -4.59 9.68 -13.50
C SER A 589 -3.42 10.68 -13.37
N GLY A 590 -3.26 11.28 -12.18
CA GLY A 590 -2.13 12.15 -11.85
C GLY A 590 -0.78 11.44 -11.89
N LEU A 591 -0.73 10.15 -11.56
CA LEU A 591 0.49 9.35 -11.67
C LEU A 591 0.84 9.06 -13.14
N SER A 592 -0.14 8.67 -13.97
CA SER A 592 0.05 8.54 -15.42
C SER A 592 0.44 9.87 -16.09
N TYR A 593 -0.12 11.00 -15.62
CA TYR A 593 0.26 12.34 -16.06
C TYR A 593 1.70 12.72 -15.67
N TYR A 594 2.17 12.37 -14.47
CA TYR A 594 3.57 12.53 -14.07
C TYR A 594 4.51 11.77 -15.03
N TYR A 595 4.20 10.52 -15.37
CA TYR A 595 5.01 9.75 -16.32
C TYR A 595 4.98 10.33 -17.73
N LEU A 596 3.82 10.81 -18.22
CA LEU A 596 3.69 11.53 -19.49
C LEU A 596 4.59 12.77 -19.51
N CYS A 597 4.51 13.65 -18.50
CA CYS A 597 5.38 14.81 -18.36
C CYS A 597 6.86 14.41 -18.30
N GLY A 598 7.16 13.35 -17.56
CA GLY A 598 8.51 12.82 -17.39
C GLY A 598 9.11 12.25 -18.68
N ASN A 599 8.28 11.69 -19.56
CA ASN A 599 8.64 11.20 -20.89
C ASN A 599 8.85 12.35 -21.89
N LEU A 600 7.94 13.32 -21.91
CA LEU A 600 8.06 14.52 -22.76
C LEU A 600 9.33 15.32 -22.40
N MET A 601 9.61 15.48 -21.10
CA MET A 601 10.86 16.08 -20.62
C MET A 601 12.09 15.24 -20.98
N ASN A 602 12.04 13.90 -20.86
CA ASN A 602 13.11 13.02 -21.33
C ASN A 602 13.38 13.17 -22.84
N LEU A 603 12.33 13.30 -23.66
CA LEU A 603 12.41 13.51 -25.12
C LEU A 603 13.03 14.88 -25.45
N GLY A 604 12.59 15.95 -24.78
CA GLY A 604 13.15 17.30 -24.93
C GLY A 604 14.63 17.37 -24.54
N ILE A 605 14.99 16.80 -23.38
CA ILE A 605 16.38 16.67 -22.91
C ILE A 605 17.23 15.89 -23.93
N MET A 606 16.72 14.76 -24.43
CA MET A 606 17.42 13.97 -25.46
C MET A 606 17.65 14.77 -26.74
N TRP A 607 16.64 15.49 -27.22
CA TRP A 607 16.74 16.33 -28.42
C TRP A 607 17.75 17.46 -28.24
N ALA A 608 17.67 18.20 -27.12
CA ALA A 608 18.60 19.28 -26.81
C ALA A 608 20.05 18.77 -26.70
N ILE A 609 20.28 17.65 -26.03
CA ILE A 609 21.62 17.05 -25.90
C ILE A 609 22.13 16.56 -27.27
N LYS A 610 21.30 15.90 -28.07
CA LYS A 610 21.67 15.46 -29.43
C LYS A 610 21.98 16.64 -30.37
N LYS A 611 21.28 17.77 -30.24
CA LYS A 611 21.41 18.94 -31.13
C LYS A 611 22.54 19.90 -30.72
N TYR A 612 22.77 20.08 -29.42
CA TYR A 612 23.65 21.14 -28.90
C TYR A 612 24.87 20.65 -28.10
N MET A 613 24.92 19.38 -27.65
CA MET A 613 25.98 18.88 -26.75
C MET A 613 26.74 17.64 -27.25
N ILE A 614 26.26 16.97 -28.30
CA ILE A 614 26.86 15.74 -28.82
C ILE A 614 27.34 15.96 -30.25
N ASP A 615 28.66 15.94 -30.39
CA ASP A 615 29.39 15.96 -31.66
C ASP A 615 29.96 14.55 -31.88
N GLU A 616 29.43 13.82 -32.86
CA GLU A 616 29.81 12.42 -33.08
C GLU A 616 31.21 12.26 -33.68
N ASP A 617 31.72 13.23 -34.43
CA ASP A 617 33.07 13.18 -35.01
C ASP A 617 34.14 13.45 -33.95
N LYS A 618 33.93 14.42 -33.05
CA LYS A 618 34.76 14.57 -31.84
C LYS A 618 34.74 13.33 -30.96
N ILE A 619 33.61 12.60 -30.90
CA ILE A 619 33.52 11.31 -30.18
C ILE A 619 34.30 10.20 -30.93
N ARG A 620 34.22 10.11 -32.26
CA ARG A 620 34.99 9.16 -33.08
C ARG A 620 36.50 9.39 -32.91
N LEU A 621 36.96 10.63 -33.03
CA LEU A 621 38.37 11.00 -32.83
C LEU A 621 38.86 10.61 -31.42
N GLN A 622 38.09 10.89 -30.37
CA GLN A 622 38.41 10.44 -29.01
C GLN A 622 38.47 8.91 -28.88
N ILE A 623 37.60 8.17 -29.56
CA ILE A 623 37.62 6.70 -29.57
C ILE A 623 38.87 6.18 -30.29
N GLU A 624 39.29 6.79 -31.39
CA GLU A 624 40.50 6.42 -32.13
C GLU A 624 41.80 6.76 -31.39
N GLU A 625 41.88 7.91 -30.72
CA GLU A 625 42.97 8.17 -29.77
C GLU A 625 43.02 7.14 -28.64
N ASN A 626 41.87 6.79 -28.06
CA ASN A 626 41.81 5.81 -26.98
C ASN A 626 42.20 4.40 -27.41
N LYS A 627 42.01 4.04 -28.71
CA LYS A 627 42.56 2.81 -29.32
C LYS A 627 44.09 2.85 -29.44
N LYS A 628 44.68 4.03 -29.70
CA LYS A 628 46.13 4.25 -29.85
C LYS A 628 46.87 4.29 -28.50
N LYS A 629 46.21 4.74 -27.42
CA LYS A 629 46.80 4.90 -26.08
C LYS A 629 46.92 3.55 -25.32
N PRO A 630 48.13 3.10 -24.92
CA PRO A 630 48.30 1.83 -24.21
C PRO A 630 47.79 1.92 -22.76
N LYS A 631 46.71 1.19 -22.44
CA LYS A 631 46.10 1.20 -21.11
C LYS A 631 46.76 0.19 -20.17
N LYS A 632 47.22 0.66 -19.00
CA LYS A 632 47.61 -0.22 -17.88
C LYS A 632 46.37 -1.02 -17.43
N LYS A 633 46.52 -2.34 -17.27
CA LYS A 633 45.45 -3.22 -16.75
C LYS A 633 45.18 -2.90 -15.28
N SER A 634 43.92 -3.01 -14.85
CA SER A 634 43.58 -2.90 -13.42
C SER A 634 44.11 -4.11 -12.63
N LYS A 635 44.51 -3.92 -11.37
CA LYS A 635 44.95 -5.02 -10.46
C LYS A 635 43.91 -6.14 -10.37
N PHE A 636 42.61 -5.81 -10.41
CA PHE A 636 41.53 -6.80 -10.45
C PHE A 636 41.52 -7.61 -11.75
N GLN A 637 41.74 -6.95 -12.90
CA GLN A 637 41.82 -7.62 -14.21
C GLN A 637 43.06 -8.52 -14.33
N GLN A 638 44.18 -8.13 -13.73
CA GLN A 638 45.38 -8.98 -13.64
C GLN A 638 45.08 -10.26 -12.86
N ARG A 639 44.49 -10.16 -11.66
CA ARG A 639 44.05 -11.32 -10.86
C ARG A 639 43.05 -12.22 -11.60
N MET A 640 42.08 -11.63 -12.31
CA MET A 640 41.13 -12.39 -13.14
C MET A 640 41.82 -13.14 -14.29
N GLU A 641 42.77 -12.52 -15.00
CA GLU A 641 43.54 -13.19 -16.05
C GLU A 641 44.47 -14.28 -15.49
N GLU A 642 45.04 -14.10 -14.30
CA GLU A 642 45.83 -15.13 -13.63
C GLU A 642 44.98 -16.32 -13.19
N MET A 643 43.78 -16.10 -12.66
CA MET A 643 42.85 -17.19 -12.29
C MET A 643 42.38 -17.96 -13.53
N ALA A 644 42.00 -17.26 -14.61
CA ALA A 644 41.63 -17.90 -15.87
C ALA A 644 42.79 -18.72 -16.47
N LYS A 645 44.03 -18.19 -16.45
CA LYS A 645 45.23 -18.93 -16.89
C LYS A 645 45.56 -20.12 -15.99
N LYS A 646 45.28 -20.04 -14.68
CA LYS A 646 45.44 -21.19 -13.75
C LYS A 646 44.39 -22.27 -13.98
N GLN A 647 43.17 -21.91 -14.40
CA GLN A 647 42.16 -22.89 -14.85
C GLN A 647 42.51 -23.51 -16.21
N GLN A 648 42.99 -22.72 -17.18
CA GLN A 648 43.46 -23.21 -18.48
C GLN A 648 44.77 -24.04 -18.42
N LYS A 649 45.43 -24.11 -17.26
CA LYS A 649 46.55 -25.02 -16.96
C LYS A 649 46.14 -26.19 -16.03
N ARG A 650 44.84 -26.35 -15.78
CA ARG A 650 44.23 -27.45 -14.99
C ARG A 650 43.21 -28.27 -15.80
N ARG A 651 43.00 -27.88 -17.06
CA ARG A 651 42.57 -28.74 -18.17
C ARG A 651 43.79 -29.00 -19.05
#